data_AF-A0A2V5VNZ1-F1
#
_entry.id   AF-A0A2V5VNZ1-F1
#
_cell.length_a   1.000
_cell.length_b   1.000
_cell.length_c   1.000
_cell.angle_alpha   90.00
_cell.angle_beta   90.00
_cell.angle_gamma   90.00
#
_symmetry.space_group_name_H-M   'P 1'
#
loop_
_entity.id
_entity.type
_entity.pdbx_description
1 polymer ?
#
loop_
_entity_poly.entity_id
_entity_poly.type
_entity_poly.pdbx_seq_one_letter_code
_entity_poly.pdbx_strand_id
1 'polypeptide(L)'
;MKKFVPLFALTAVIACLTTARAAIITVNTEDNTDFSAGKTNLVTAINSLSDGDTIAFNIPGAAGQVHYLQTPPNGYRIITNNNVKIDGYTQPTATPNTNPIHAANNAKIKICLDSRNGNGTDMGNIESLGPPGENYGFGHCEWAVLGFFGGTNLDIKGLAILTAPAVDPNKNDTSLCNPSDSGCGGPPCIKGLSFARDYPRSCANWHVSGCWIAVDPADGQIKYLADGLTVAAPAIAIAAYRHRDASSSNPVYPQPGIIGVAAGSSNPRAEFNVIINGYGFDSEGLNYRISGNFWGVLPDGMTSADFSVLNGGAQLGDGFVEIGRDVSNTIIGTDGDGINDADEGNVFGGFAKGGAAMINLYSTPQTNIVIAGNTFGVAVDGVTRFTNTAAVVDGFTGQATAQFGSDFDGLSDVLEGNVVFNNNPFATEFPNPASAAEPRLLALSPGARVSFRGNRLVNNDLVPFSYADGSGGRLANFTNYEAAYMSTNADIIPILSTNSTFPRLTGTCAVGVAPYTNIIIDVYQLDPEGWENGKLFGLSELITPDGVTNGFPQGRKYLGSFVDNGPQDSDPAVGKFSLDLSGLDLGPGPVTVTANYSADPPKTHNGRTHTSNFSNPATLIPGGAASVGLTHIVPDMLLWYNGAGNYFTNGPVNPTAQLANHQNWEPNISVLGDTTFLIGVNTFADDGS
;
A
#
# COMPACT_ATOMS: atom_id res chain seq x y z
N MET A 1 45.57 -65.91 0.19
CA MET A 1 44.11 -66.11 0.07
C MET A 1 43.42 -64.77 0.22
N LYS A 2 42.78 -64.31 -0.86
CA LYS A 2 41.64 -63.36 -1.01
C LYS A 2 41.44 -62.34 0.14
N LYS A 3 41.45 -61.02 -0.10
CA LYS A 3 40.50 -60.31 -0.97
C LYS A 3 41.00 -58.91 -1.40
N PHE A 4 40.93 -58.67 -2.71
CA PHE A 4 40.54 -57.45 -3.44
C PHE A 4 40.80 -56.06 -2.84
N VAL A 5 41.70 -55.33 -3.51
CA VAL A 5 41.74 -53.87 -3.62
C VAL A 5 41.44 -53.52 -5.08
N PRO A 6 40.48 -52.63 -5.41
CA PRO A 6 40.48 -51.95 -6.69
C PRO A 6 40.75 -50.45 -6.52
N LEU A 7 41.92 -50.04 -6.99
CA LEU A 7 42.11 -49.03 -8.05
C LEU A 7 41.15 -47.82 -8.05
N PHE A 8 41.54 -46.72 -7.39
CA PHE A 8 41.09 -45.37 -7.73
C PHE A 8 42.00 -44.80 -8.82
N ALA A 9 41.58 -44.89 -10.08
CA ALA A 9 42.12 -44.06 -11.15
C ALA A 9 41.32 -42.76 -11.18
N LEU A 10 41.87 -41.71 -10.56
CA LEU A 10 41.33 -40.36 -10.60
C LEU A 10 41.67 -39.75 -11.97
N THR A 11 40.77 -39.88 -12.94
CA THR A 11 40.83 -39.08 -14.17
C THR A 11 40.25 -37.70 -13.86
N ALA A 12 41.09 -36.79 -13.36
CA ALA A 12 40.75 -35.38 -13.28
C ALA A 12 40.71 -34.79 -14.71
N VAL A 13 39.54 -34.85 -15.34
CA VAL A 13 39.25 -33.98 -16.48
C VAL A 13 39.09 -32.57 -15.90
N ILE A 14 40.15 -31.77 -16.00
CA ILE A 14 40.07 -30.32 -15.88
C ILE A 14 39.23 -29.87 -17.07
N ALA A 15 37.92 -29.77 -16.88
CA ALA A 15 37.09 -28.94 -17.72
C ALA A 15 37.51 -27.50 -17.41
N CYS A 16 38.43 -26.96 -18.21
CA CYS A 16 38.55 -25.53 -18.39
C CYS A 16 37.23 -25.04 -19.00
N LEU A 17 36.22 -24.86 -18.15
CA LEU A 17 35.09 -24.00 -18.43
C LEU A 17 35.70 -22.62 -18.62
N THR A 18 35.93 -22.28 -19.88
CA THR A 18 36.03 -20.88 -20.27
C THR A 18 34.67 -20.30 -19.93
N THR A 19 34.55 -19.67 -18.76
CA THR A 19 33.41 -18.80 -18.49
C THR A 19 33.49 -17.71 -19.55
N ALA A 20 32.66 -17.83 -20.59
CA ALA A 20 32.50 -16.76 -21.57
C ALA A 20 32.20 -15.50 -20.76
N ARG A 21 33.04 -14.48 -20.93
CA ARG A 21 32.88 -13.22 -20.20
C ARG A 21 31.58 -12.59 -20.69
N ALA A 22 30.68 -12.27 -19.76
CA ALA A 22 29.49 -11.47 -20.00
C ALA A 22 29.80 -10.30 -20.94
N ALA A 23 29.08 -10.24 -22.06
CA ALA A 23 29.25 -9.22 -23.08
C ALA A 23 28.33 -8.02 -22.81
N ILE A 24 28.76 -6.85 -23.28
CA ILE A 24 27.90 -5.67 -23.39
C ILE A 24 27.57 -5.52 -24.87
N ILE A 25 26.30 -5.75 -25.21
CA ILE A 25 25.79 -5.63 -26.58
C ILE A 25 25.15 -4.24 -26.69
N THR A 26 25.76 -3.35 -27.47
CA THR A 26 25.32 -1.95 -27.57
C THR A 26 24.40 -1.73 -28.76
N VAL A 27 23.15 -1.39 -28.49
CA VAL A 27 22.19 -0.90 -29.49
C VAL A 27 22.60 0.51 -29.92
N ASN A 28 22.79 0.73 -31.22
CA ASN A 28 23.32 1.99 -31.77
C ASN A 28 22.47 2.57 -32.92
N THR A 29 21.28 2.01 -33.14
CA THR A 29 20.30 2.50 -34.11
C THR A 29 18.88 2.23 -33.62
N GLU A 30 17.96 3.14 -33.95
CA GLU A 30 16.52 2.98 -33.66
C GLU A 30 15.84 2.02 -34.64
N ASP A 31 16.42 1.87 -35.84
CA ASP A 31 15.83 1.11 -36.93
C ASP A 31 16.02 -0.41 -36.72
N ASN A 32 14.97 -1.05 -36.21
CA ASN A 32 14.89 -2.50 -36.02
C ASN A 32 14.86 -3.32 -37.32
N THR A 33 14.91 -2.66 -38.49
CA THR A 33 14.99 -3.30 -39.81
C THR A 33 16.37 -3.15 -40.47
N ASP A 34 17.26 -2.33 -39.92
CA ASP A 34 18.61 -2.12 -40.44
C ASP A 34 19.61 -3.14 -39.85
N PHE A 35 19.98 -4.14 -40.65
CA PHE A 35 20.97 -5.17 -40.34
C PHE A 35 22.32 -4.94 -41.06
N SER A 36 22.57 -3.71 -41.53
CA SER A 36 23.81 -3.37 -42.21
C SER A 36 25.03 -3.44 -41.28
N ALA A 37 26.22 -3.65 -41.86
CA ALA A 37 27.45 -3.77 -41.07
C ALA A 37 27.71 -2.51 -40.23
N GLY A 38 28.06 -2.70 -38.95
CA GLY A 38 28.31 -1.61 -37.99
C GLY A 38 27.06 -1.09 -37.28
N LYS A 39 25.87 -1.59 -37.65
CA LYS A 39 24.62 -1.31 -36.96
C LYS A 39 24.24 -2.47 -36.04
N THR A 40 23.72 -2.14 -34.88
CA THR A 40 23.17 -3.10 -33.92
C THR A 40 21.86 -2.50 -33.43
N ASN A 41 20.76 -3.03 -33.94
CA ASN A 41 19.42 -2.71 -33.48
C ASN A 41 19.02 -3.64 -32.32
N LEU A 42 17.88 -3.38 -31.68
CA LEU A 42 17.45 -4.16 -30.52
C LEU A 42 17.12 -5.60 -30.90
N VAL A 43 16.60 -5.85 -32.12
CA VAL A 43 16.37 -7.22 -32.63
C VAL A 43 17.66 -8.03 -32.65
N THR A 44 18.73 -7.44 -33.18
CA THR A 44 20.04 -8.07 -33.27
C THR A 44 20.63 -8.28 -31.88
N ALA A 45 20.53 -7.26 -31.01
CA ALA A 45 21.03 -7.35 -29.65
C ALA A 45 20.38 -8.50 -28.87
N ILE A 46 19.04 -8.57 -28.88
CA ILE A 46 18.30 -9.64 -28.22
C ILE A 46 18.67 -10.99 -28.85
N ASN A 47 18.72 -11.11 -30.19
CA ASN A 47 19.07 -12.37 -30.86
C ASN A 47 20.50 -12.86 -30.54
N SER A 48 21.41 -11.97 -30.16
CA SER A 48 22.79 -12.30 -29.81
C SER A 48 23.02 -12.61 -28.32
N LEU A 49 22.00 -12.49 -27.47
CA LEU A 49 22.16 -12.70 -26.03
C LEU A 49 22.66 -14.11 -25.68
N SER A 50 23.62 -14.14 -24.78
CA SER A 50 24.06 -15.27 -23.97
C SER A 50 23.80 -15.01 -22.49
N ASP A 51 23.96 -16.04 -21.66
CA ASP A 51 23.80 -15.89 -20.21
C ASP A 51 24.85 -14.92 -19.63
N GLY A 52 24.39 -13.97 -18.80
CA GLY A 52 25.22 -12.94 -18.19
C GLY A 52 25.32 -11.64 -18.98
N ASP A 53 24.80 -11.58 -20.20
CA ASP A 53 24.98 -10.42 -21.07
C ASP A 53 24.15 -9.20 -20.64
N THR A 54 24.66 -8.02 -20.99
CA THR A 54 23.96 -6.74 -20.84
C THR A 54 23.64 -6.13 -22.20
N ILE A 55 22.38 -5.76 -22.42
CA ILE A 55 21.99 -4.84 -23.50
C ILE A 55 22.17 -3.41 -22.99
N ALA A 56 23.03 -2.67 -23.67
CA ALA A 56 23.25 -1.24 -23.47
C ALA A 56 22.80 -0.45 -24.70
N PHE A 57 22.67 0.86 -24.57
CA PHE A 57 22.21 1.76 -25.61
C PHE A 57 23.20 2.92 -25.79
N ASN A 58 23.50 3.24 -27.05
CA ASN A 58 24.28 4.41 -27.45
C ASN A 58 23.85 4.82 -28.85
N ILE A 59 22.58 5.17 -28.98
CA ILE A 59 21.97 5.59 -30.24
C ILE A 59 22.33 7.06 -30.48
N PRO A 60 22.92 7.41 -31.64
CA PRO A 60 23.21 8.80 -31.98
C PRO A 60 21.93 9.63 -32.10
N GLY A 61 21.94 10.85 -31.54
CA GLY A 61 20.81 11.77 -31.58
C GLY A 61 21.17 13.15 -31.02
N ALA A 62 20.21 14.07 -31.06
CA ALA A 62 20.34 15.36 -30.40
C ALA A 62 20.38 15.18 -28.86
N ALA A 63 21.03 16.11 -28.15
CA ALA A 63 21.08 16.04 -26.69
C ALA A 63 19.67 16.03 -26.09
N GLY A 64 19.39 15.03 -25.24
CA GLY A 64 18.07 14.87 -24.62
C GLY A 64 17.00 14.24 -25.50
N GLN A 65 17.31 13.86 -26.75
CA GLN A 65 16.39 13.15 -27.63
C GLN A 65 15.94 11.83 -27.00
N VAL A 66 14.63 11.56 -27.08
CA VAL A 66 14.07 10.23 -26.82
C VAL A 66 14.15 9.43 -28.11
N HIS A 67 14.61 8.19 -27.99
CA HIS A 67 14.69 7.23 -29.06
C HIS A 67 13.50 6.26 -28.98
N TYR A 68 12.66 6.27 -30.02
CA TYR A 68 11.48 5.41 -30.11
C TYR A 68 11.80 4.20 -30.99
N LEU A 69 12.01 3.05 -30.37
CA LEU A 69 12.34 1.81 -31.06
C LEU A 69 11.03 1.11 -31.42
N GLN A 70 10.61 1.25 -32.68
CA GLN A 70 9.41 0.61 -33.18
C GLN A 70 9.54 -0.90 -33.07
N THR A 71 8.58 -1.55 -32.41
CA THR A 71 8.54 -3.01 -32.32
C THR A 71 8.44 -3.61 -33.73
N PRO A 72 9.33 -4.53 -34.12
CA PRO A 72 9.34 -5.08 -35.48
C PRO A 72 8.10 -5.96 -35.73
N PRO A 73 7.77 -6.26 -37.01
CA PRO A 73 6.78 -7.29 -37.32
C PRO A 73 7.09 -8.61 -36.60
N ASN A 74 6.07 -9.21 -35.98
CA ASN A 74 6.17 -10.41 -35.12
C ASN A 74 6.93 -10.23 -33.78
N GLY A 75 7.30 -9.00 -33.42
CA GLY A 75 7.93 -8.69 -32.14
C GLY A 75 9.39 -9.12 -32.00
N TYR A 76 9.92 -8.98 -30.79
CA TYR A 76 11.26 -9.45 -30.44
C TYR A 76 11.23 -10.94 -30.09
N ARG A 77 12.36 -11.65 -30.19
CA ARG A 77 12.40 -13.05 -29.72
C ARG A 77 12.11 -13.12 -28.22
N ILE A 78 11.49 -14.21 -27.77
CA ILE A 78 11.34 -14.52 -26.35
C ILE A 78 12.74 -14.76 -25.75
N ILE A 79 13.06 -14.09 -24.65
CA ILE A 79 14.35 -14.15 -23.98
C ILE A 79 14.36 -15.34 -23.02
N THR A 80 15.29 -16.27 -23.24
CA THR A 80 15.44 -17.49 -22.42
C THR A 80 16.74 -17.55 -21.62
N ASN A 81 17.59 -16.54 -21.79
CA ASN A 81 18.91 -16.44 -21.17
C ASN A 81 18.82 -16.07 -19.69
N ASN A 82 19.80 -16.52 -18.90
CA ASN A 82 19.93 -16.18 -17.48
C ASN A 82 20.84 -14.96 -17.27
N ASN A 83 20.68 -14.27 -16.15
CA ASN A 83 21.55 -13.17 -15.74
C ASN A 83 21.62 -12.05 -16.78
N VAL A 84 20.50 -11.80 -17.49
CA VAL A 84 20.44 -10.76 -18.52
C VAL A 84 20.05 -9.43 -17.90
N LYS A 85 20.77 -8.39 -18.30
CA LYS A 85 20.42 -7.01 -17.98
C LYS A 85 20.05 -6.23 -19.24
N ILE A 86 18.96 -5.48 -19.19
CA ILE A 86 18.57 -4.51 -20.22
C ILE A 86 18.55 -3.13 -19.56
N ASP A 87 19.55 -2.30 -19.87
CA ASP A 87 19.80 -1.05 -19.14
C ASP A 87 19.63 0.18 -20.03
N GLY A 88 18.43 0.74 -20.05
CA GLY A 88 18.12 1.98 -20.77
C GLY A 88 18.87 3.21 -20.26
N TYR A 89 19.36 3.20 -19.01
CA TYR A 89 20.15 4.32 -18.46
C TYR A 89 21.57 4.39 -19.02
N THR A 90 21.99 3.41 -19.81
CA THR A 90 23.26 3.47 -20.54
C THR A 90 23.22 4.46 -21.73
N GLN A 91 22.02 4.80 -22.22
CA GLN A 91 21.86 5.81 -23.27
C GLN A 91 22.38 7.17 -22.78
N PRO A 92 23.25 7.87 -23.56
CA PRO A 92 23.70 9.20 -23.20
C PRO A 92 22.55 10.15 -22.83
N THR A 93 22.74 10.92 -21.74
CA THR A 93 21.77 11.86 -21.14
C THR A 93 20.57 11.24 -20.42
N ALA A 94 20.44 9.91 -20.40
CA ALA A 94 19.51 9.24 -19.50
C ALA A 94 20.04 9.33 -18.06
N THR A 95 19.15 9.54 -17.09
CA THR A 95 19.51 9.60 -15.67
C THR A 95 18.42 8.95 -14.82
N PRO A 96 18.77 8.10 -13.84
CA PRO A 96 17.79 7.56 -12.91
C PRO A 96 17.23 8.65 -12.00
N ASN A 97 16.10 8.34 -11.35
CA ASN A 97 15.54 9.22 -10.35
C ASN A 97 16.46 9.33 -9.11
N THR A 98 16.47 10.51 -8.50
CA THR A 98 17.22 10.80 -7.26
C THR A 98 16.35 11.41 -6.15
N ASN A 99 15.11 11.77 -6.47
CA ASN A 99 14.16 12.32 -5.52
C ASN A 99 13.55 11.21 -4.64
N PRO A 100 13.18 11.49 -3.38
CA PRO A 100 12.48 10.53 -2.52
C PRO A 100 11.08 10.23 -3.09
N ILE A 101 10.45 9.14 -2.62
CA ILE A 101 9.15 8.69 -3.17
C ILE A 101 8.02 9.72 -3.01
N HIS A 102 8.08 10.53 -1.95
CA HIS A 102 7.15 11.63 -1.69
C HIS A 102 7.57 12.95 -2.38
N ALA A 103 8.17 12.86 -3.57
CA ALA A 103 8.49 13.99 -4.43
C ALA A 103 8.34 13.58 -5.91
N ALA A 104 8.32 14.57 -6.81
CA ALA A 104 8.26 14.32 -8.25
C ALA A 104 9.41 13.41 -8.70
N ASN A 105 9.10 12.39 -9.50
CA ASN A 105 10.07 11.51 -10.14
C ASN A 105 10.83 12.28 -11.22
N ASN A 106 12.14 12.46 -11.01
CA ASN A 106 12.99 13.26 -11.90
C ASN A 106 13.82 12.42 -12.89
N ALA A 107 13.48 11.14 -13.08
CA ALA A 107 14.15 10.29 -14.04
C ALA A 107 14.07 10.88 -15.45
N LYS A 108 15.15 10.72 -16.21
CA LYS A 108 15.23 11.05 -17.63
C LYS A 108 15.37 9.77 -18.40
N ILE A 109 14.25 9.24 -18.87
CA ILE A 109 14.22 8.07 -19.74
C ILE A 109 14.48 8.52 -21.19
N LYS A 110 15.28 7.75 -21.93
CA LYS A 110 15.66 8.07 -23.32
C LYS A 110 15.43 6.96 -24.32
N ILE A 111 15.10 5.75 -23.86
CA ILE A 111 14.76 4.62 -24.71
C ILE A 111 13.28 4.29 -24.49
N CYS A 112 12.48 4.40 -25.54
CA CYS A 112 11.09 4.00 -25.56
C CYS A 112 10.92 2.79 -26.47
N LEU A 113 10.44 1.67 -25.93
CA LEU A 113 9.96 0.55 -26.73
C LEU A 113 8.54 0.89 -27.18
N ASP A 114 8.38 1.06 -28.50
CA ASP A 114 7.18 1.63 -29.08
C ASP A 114 6.43 0.60 -29.93
N SER A 115 5.44 -0.02 -29.30
CA SER A 115 4.49 -0.96 -29.91
C SER A 115 3.18 -0.28 -30.32
N ARG A 116 3.13 1.05 -30.46
CA ARG A 116 1.94 1.76 -30.98
C ARG A 116 1.61 1.42 -32.44
N ASN A 117 2.55 0.78 -33.14
CA ASN A 117 2.32 0.18 -34.45
C ASN A 117 1.52 -1.13 -34.42
N GLY A 118 1.11 -1.61 -33.24
CA GLY A 118 0.31 -2.83 -33.07
C GLY A 118 1.10 -4.13 -33.12
N ASN A 119 2.45 -4.06 -33.18
CA ASN A 119 3.28 -5.25 -33.18
C ASN A 119 3.67 -5.67 -31.75
N GLY A 120 3.82 -6.97 -31.56
CA GLY A 120 4.29 -7.59 -30.32
C GLY A 120 4.69 -9.05 -30.57
N THR A 121 5.27 -9.67 -29.55
CA THR A 121 5.68 -11.07 -29.57
C THR A 121 4.56 -11.95 -29.06
N ASP A 122 4.07 -12.87 -29.86
CA ASP A 122 3.09 -13.88 -29.44
C ASP A 122 3.70 -14.82 -28.37
N MET A 123 3.19 -14.74 -27.14
CA MET A 123 3.65 -15.55 -26.01
C MET A 123 3.12 -16.99 -26.05
N GLY A 124 2.07 -17.28 -26.82
CA GLY A 124 1.62 -18.66 -27.06
C GLY A 124 2.70 -19.53 -27.70
N ASN A 125 3.62 -18.92 -28.48
CA ASN A 125 4.77 -19.62 -29.07
C ASN A 125 5.75 -20.21 -28.04
N ILE A 126 5.60 -19.95 -26.74
CA ILE A 126 6.34 -20.66 -25.70
C ILE A 126 6.13 -22.18 -25.80
N GLU A 127 4.99 -22.64 -26.30
CA GLU A 127 4.74 -24.08 -26.52
C GLU A 127 5.79 -24.75 -27.43
N SER A 128 6.43 -23.97 -28.30
CA SER A 128 7.53 -24.43 -29.17
C SER A 128 8.89 -24.45 -28.48
N LEU A 129 9.00 -23.83 -27.30
CA LEU A 129 10.22 -23.67 -26.51
C LEU A 129 10.27 -24.63 -25.31
N GLY A 130 9.15 -25.21 -24.89
CA GLY A 130 9.05 -26.17 -23.76
C GLY A 130 8.46 -27.53 -24.14
N PRO A 131 8.25 -28.44 -23.18
CA PRO A 131 7.60 -29.72 -23.43
C PRO A 131 6.18 -29.59 -24.05
N PRO A 132 5.82 -30.44 -25.03
CA PRO A 132 4.52 -30.34 -25.68
C PRO A 132 3.37 -30.74 -24.75
N GLY A 133 2.22 -30.09 -24.89
CA GLY A 133 0.97 -30.43 -24.18
C GLY A 133 0.87 -29.85 -22.76
N GLU A 134 1.82 -29.04 -22.33
CA GLU A 134 1.78 -28.30 -21.07
C GLU A 134 1.11 -26.92 -21.25
N ASN A 135 0.69 -26.30 -20.15
CA ASN A 135 0.07 -24.98 -20.17
C ASN A 135 1.06 -23.96 -19.59
N TYR A 136 1.51 -23.01 -20.42
CA TYR A 136 2.54 -22.02 -20.06
C TYR A 136 1.99 -20.71 -19.50
N GLY A 137 0.69 -20.66 -19.23
CA GLY A 137 0.02 -19.48 -18.69
C GLY A 137 -0.37 -18.43 -19.73
N PHE A 138 0.19 -18.47 -20.94
CA PHE A 138 -0.11 -17.53 -22.03
C PHE A 138 -0.69 -18.24 -23.27
N GLY A 139 -1.74 -17.67 -23.86
CA GLY A 139 -2.33 -18.09 -25.13
C GLY A 139 -1.84 -17.29 -26.35
N HIS A 140 -2.19 -17.73 -27.56
CA HIS A 140 -1.74 -17.10 -28.82
C HIS A 140 -2.27 -15.67 -29.07
N CYS A 141 -3.26 -15.23 -28.30
CA CYS A 141 -3.78 -13.87 -28.35
C CYS A 141 -3.11 -12.94 -27.33
N GLU A 142 -2.18 -13.46 -26.52
CA GLU A 142 -1.45 -12.70 -25.52
C GLU A 142 -0.04 -12.41 -26.01
N TRP A 143 0.20 -11.14 -26.32
CA TRP A 143 1.47 -10.70 -26.89
C TRP A 143 2.25 -9.91 -25.84
N ALA A 144 3.55 -9.75 -26.05
CA ALA A 144 4.41 -8.95 -25.18
C ALA A 144 5.24 -7.96 -26.00
N VAL A 145 5.56 -6.80 -25.42
CA VAL A 145 6.65 -5.96 -25.94
C VAL A 145 7.97 -6.69 -25.68
N LEU A 146 8.21 -7.15 -24.44
CA LEU A 146 9.31 -8.07 -24.13
C LEU A 146 8.77 -9.30 -23.40
N GLY A 147 9.02 -10.48 -23.99
CA GLY A 147 8.67 -11.77 -23.42
C GLY A 147 9.89 -12.50 -22.86
N PHE A 148 9.76 -13.05 -21.67
CA PHE A 148 10.79 -13.83 -20.98
C PHE A 148 10.27 -15.23 -20.66
N PHE A 149 11.09 -16.24 -20.91
CA PHE A 149 10.73 -17.63 -20.64
C PHE A 149 11.88 -18.41 -20.01
N GLY A 150 11.71 -18.77 -18.74
CA GLY A 150 12.63 -19.64 -18.02
C GLY A 150 13.94 -18.98 -17.53
N GLY A 151 14.38 -17.90 -18.18
CA GLY A 151 15.57 -17.13 -17.80
C GLY A 151 15.47 -16.54 -16.39
N THR A 152 16.49 -16.75 -15.56
CA THR A 152 16.53 -16.33 -14.15
C THR A 152 17.50 -15.18 -13.94
N ASN A 153 17.30 -14.34 -12.92
CA ASN A 153 18.08 -13.14 -12.63
C ASN A 153 18.02 -12.11 -13.78
N LEU A 154 16.82 -11.63 -14.08
CA LEU A 154 16.57 -10.69 -15.16
C LEU A 154 16.47 -9.27 -14.59
N ASP A 155 17.26 -8.32 -15.10
CA ASP A 155 17.20 -6.91 -14.68
C ASP A 155 16.78 -6.03 -15.87
N ILE A 156 15.59 -5.42 -15.77
CA ILE A 156 15.02 -4.54 -16.79
C ILE A 156 14.87 -3.15 -16.18
N LYS A 157 15.62 -2.18 -16.71
CA LYS A 157 15.63 -0.84 -16.14
C LYS A 157 15.77 0.30 -17.12
N GLY A 158 15.20 1.44 -16.75
CA GLY A 158 15.38 2.71 -17.47
C GLY A 158 14.72 2.76 -18.85
N LEU A 159 13.65 1.99 -19.05
CA LEU A 159 12.90 1.93 -20.31
C LEU A 159 11.56 2.62 -20.18
N ALA A 160 11.12 3.26 -21.27
CA ALA A 160 9.73 3.62 -21.46
C ALA A 160 9.05 2.55 -22.34
N ILE A 161 7.77 2.26 -22.08
CA ILE A 161 6.97 1.31 -22.87
C ILE A 161 5.65 1.96 -23.26
N LEU A 162 5.39 2.04 -24.56
CA LEU A 162 4.14 2.50 -25.15
C LEU A 162 3.61 1.43 -26.11
N THR A 163 2.29 1.21 -26.12
CA THR A 163 1.69 0.21 -27.02
C THR A 163 0.41 0.74 -27.64
N ALA A 164 -0.04 0.11 -28.72
CA ALA A 164 -1.46 0.17 -29.08
C ALA A 164 -2.20 -0.73 -28.06
N PRO A 165 -3.35 -0.30 -27.53
CA PRO A 165 -4.10 -1.14 -26.61
C PRO A 165 -4.87 -2.23 -27.34
N ALA A 166 -5.29 -3.24 -26.58
CA ALA A 166 -6.30 -4.19 -27.02
C ALA A 166 -7.65 -3.46 -27.06
N VAL A 167 -8.10 -3.04 -28.23
CA VAL A 167 -9.48 -2.55 -28.39
C VAL A 167 -10.22 -3.55 -29.25
N ASP A 168 -11.14 -4.33 -28.66
CA ASP A 168 -12.21 -4.93 -29.44
C ASP A 168 -13.35 -3.90 -29.52
N PRO A 169 -13.53 -3.17 -30.64
CA PRO A 169 -14.58 -2.17 -30.76
C PRO A 169 -16.00 -2.76 -30.72
N ASN A 170 -16.17 -4.09 -30.71
CA ASN A 170 -17.46 -4.77 -30.72
C ASN A 170 -17.82 -5.49 -29.42
N LYS A 171 -16.90 -5.57 -28.44
CA LYS A 171 -17.19 -6.15 -27.13
C LYS A 171 -17.20 -5.02 -26.09
N ASN A 172 -18.39 -4.73 -25.56
CA ASN A 172 -18.58 -3.88 -24.38
C ASN A 172 -18.12 -4.58 -23.08
N ASP A 173 -17.17 -5.52 -23.21
CA ASP A 173 -16.67 -6.31 -22.11
C ASP A 173 -15.39 -5.65 -21.61
N THR A 174 -15.42 -5.20 -20.35
CA THR A 174 -14.26 -4.67 -19.63
C THR A 174 -13.22 -5.75 -19.37
N SER A 175 -13.48 -7.03 -19.67
CA SER A 175 -12.43 -8.04 -19.79
C SER A 175 -11.61 -7.74 -21.04
N LEU A 176 -10.61 -6.88 -20.91
CA LEU A 176 -9.49 -6.84 -21.81
C LEU A 176 -8.99 -8.28 -21.94
N CYS A 177 -9.13 -8.89 -23.12
CA CYS A 177 -8.51 -10.15 -23.48
C CYS A 177 -9.00 -11.37 -22.70
N ASN A 178 -9.97 -12.11 -23.24
CA ASN A 178 -10.28 -13.44 -22.71
C ASN A 178 -9.15 -14.43 -23.08
N PRO A 179 -8.35 -14.94 -22.13
CA PRO A 179 -7.23 -15.85 -22.39
C PRO A 179 -7.67 -17.23 -22.89
N SER A 180 -8.98 -17.52 -22.90
CA SER A 180 -9.55 -18.79 -23.38
C SER A 180 -9.97 -18.81 -24.85
N ASP A 181 -9.91 -17.68 -25.58
CA ASP A 181 -10.31 -17.64 -26.98
C ASP A 181 -9.12 -18.05 -27.88
N SER A 182 -9.10 -19.31 -28.32
CA SER A 182 -8.00 -19.91 -29.09
C SER A 182 -7.93 -19.46 -30.55
N GLY A 183 -8.88 -18.66 -31.01
CA GLY A 183 -8.85 -18.01 -32.31
C GLY A 183 -9.08 -16.53 -32.11
N CYS A 184 -8.03 -15.71 -32.13
CA CYS A 184 -8.10 -14.28 -31.86
C CYS A 184 -9.14 -13.60 -32.76
N GLY A 185 -10.38 -13.46 -32.26
CA GLY A 185 -11.50 -12.83 -32.97
C GLY A 185 -11.39 -11.30 -32.99
N GLY A 186 -10.31 -10.75 -32.43
CA GLY A 186 -9.99 -9.33 -32.33
C GLY A 186 -8.47 -9.09 -32.29
N PRO A 187 -8.01 -7.83 -32.14
CA PRO A 187 -6.58 -7.51 -32.09
C PRO A 187 -5.88 -8.18 -30.89
N PRO A 188 -4.58 -8.46 -31.00
CA PRO A 188 -3.83 -9.14 -29.95
C PRO A 188 -3.65 -8.27 -28.71
N CYS A 189 -3.48 -8.94 -27.59
CA CYS A 189 -3.37 -8.34 -26.27
C CYS A 189 -1.93 -8.07 -25.90
N ILE A 190 -1.43 -6.91 -26.31
CA ILE A 190 -0.03 -6.54 -26.12
C ILE A 190 0.18 -6.10 -24.66
N LYS A 191 0.88 -6.94 -23.92
CA LYS A 191 1.39 -6.69 -22.57
C LYS A 191 2.75 -5.98 -22.66
N GLY A 192 3.12 -5.21 -21.63
CA GLY A 192 4.43 -4.56 -21.58
C GLY A 192 5.55 -5.59 -21.42
N LEU A 193 5.63 -6.17 -20.23
CA LEU A 193 6.61 -7.22 -19.89
C LEU A 193 5.87 -8.50 -19.50
N SER A 194 6.28 -9.65 -20.04
CA SER A 194 5.65 -10.93 -19.74
C SER A 194 6.68 -11.96 -19.28
N PHE A 195 6.47 -12.56 -18.12
CA PHE A 195 7.34 -13.57 -17.52
C PHE A 195 6.64 -14.92 -17.48
N ALA A 196 7.26 -15.93 -18.08
CA ALA A 196 6.78 -17.29 -18.12
C ALA A 196 7.86 -18.26 -17.66
N ARG A 197 7.45 -19.41 -17.13
CA ARG A 197 8.37 -20.46 -16.70
C ARG A 197 7.89 -21.84 -17.12
N ASP A 198 8.71 -22.85 -16.85
CA ASP A 198 8.29 -24.25 -16.83
C ASP A 198 8.93 -24.97 -15.62
N TYR A 199 8.88 -26.30 -15.58
CA TYR A 199 9.53 -27.04 -14.49
C TYR A 199 11.05 -26.96 -14.52
N PRO A 200 11.74 -27.18 -15.67
CA PRO A 200 13.19 -27.13 -15.71
C PRO A 200 13.77 -25.72 -15.61
N ARG A 201 13.00 -24.68 -15.99
CA ARG A 201 13.47 -23.29 -16.03
C ARG A 201 12.57 -22.40 -15.18
N SER A 202 13.15 -21.80 -14.15
CA SER A 202 12.38 -21.16 -13.07
C SER A 202 11.79 -19.80 -13.39
N CYS A 203 12.36 -19.05 -14.33
CA CYS A 203 12.07 -17.63 -14.52
C CYS A 203 11.96 -16.85 -13.20
N ALA A 204 12.96 -17.03 -12.35
CA ALA A 204 13.00 -16.50 -10.99
C ALA A 204 13.87 -15.24 -10.92
N ASN A 205 13.68 -14.45 -9.87
CA ASN A 205 14.50 -13.27 -9.54
C ASN A 205 14.52 -12.23 -10.67
N TRP A 206 13.37 -11.93 -11.27
CA TRP A 206 13.29 -10.82 -12.21
C TRP A 206 13.06 -9.50 -11.47
N HIS A 207 13.57 -8.40 -12.01
CA HIS A 207 13.52 -7.07 -11.43
C HIS A 207 13.17 -6.04 -12.51
N VAL A 208 12.07 -5.32 -12.32
CA VAL A 208 11.65 -4.19 -13.16
C VAL A 208 11.80 -2.90 -12.37
N SER A 209 12.73 -2.04 -12.76
CA SER A 209 13.09 -0.87 -11.97
C SER A 209 13.36 0.40 -12.80
N GLY A 210 12.92 1.56 -12.29
CA GLY A 210 13.17 2.83 -12.95
C GLY A 210 12.56 2.93 -14.35
N CYS A 211 11.48 2.21 -14.64
CA CYS A 211 10.80 2.16 -15.93
C CYS A 211 9.52 3.01 -15.92
N TRP A 212 9.15 3.54 -17.08
CA TRP A 212 7.92 4.30 -17.30
C TRP A 212 7.01 3.54 -18.27
N ILE A 213 5.81 3.14 -17.84
CA ILE A 213 4.87 2.38 -18.68
C ILE A 213 3.62 3.21 -18.93
N ALA A 214 3.26 3.36 -20.20
CA ALA A 214 2.18 4.23 -20.70
C ALA A 214 2.36 5.74 -20.42
N VAL A 215 3.62 6.17 -20.21
CA VAL A 215 4.01 7.58 -20.08
C VAL A 215 5.00 7.91 -21.17
N ASP A 216 4.79 9.00 -21.89
CA ASP A 216 5.75 9.46 -22.90
C ASP A 216 6.98 10.07 -22.19
N PRO A 217 8.17 9.50 -22.36
CA PRO A 217 9.36 10.02 -21.68
C PRO A 217 9.84 11.38 -22.24
N ALA A 218 9.24 11.89 -23.32
CA ALA A 218 9.58 13.20 -23.86
C ALA A 218 9.01 14.36 -23.01
N ASP A 219 7.83 14.18 -22.43
CA ASP A 219 7.11 15.22 -21.67
C ASP A 219 6.58 14.76 -20.30
N GLY A 220 6.69 13.46 -19.97
CA GLY A 220 6.20 12.89 -18.72
C GLY A 220 4.69 12.85 -18.64
N GLN A 221 3.99 12.89 -19.78
CA GLN A 221 2.52 12.89 -19.84
C GLN A 221 1.98 11.56 -20.36
N ILE A 222 0.68 11.36 -20.15
CA ILE A 222 -0.07 10.27 -20.77
C ILE A 222 0.01 10.44 -22.29
N LYS A 223 0.35 9.36 -22.99
CA LYS A 223 0.34 9.36 -24.45
C LYS A 223 -0.98 8.82 -24.99
N TYR A 224 -1.55 9.52 -25.96
CA TYR A 224 -2.69 9.06 -26.73
C TYR A 224 -2.27 8.56 -28.11
N LEU A 225 -3.06 7.65 -28.68
CA LEU A 225 -2.98 7.29 -30.09
C LEU A 225 -3.48 8.44 -30.98
N ALA A 226 -3.39 8.24 -32.29
CA ALA A 226 -3.74 9.26 -33.29
C ALA A 226 -5.22 9.69 -33.25
N ASP A 227 -6.10 8.90 -32.61
CA ASP A 227 -7.51 9.25 -32.40
C ASP A 227 -7.73 10.30 -31.29
N GLY A 228 -6.70 10.58 -30.48
CA GLY A 228 -6.76 11.54 -29.37
C GLY A 228 -7.63 11.10 -28.18
N LEU A 229 -8.10 9.86 -28.17
CA LEU A 229 -8.99 9.31 -27.13
C LEU A 229 -8.37 8.09 -26.46
N THR A 230 -7.77 7.22 -27.26
CA THR A 230 -7.23 5.94 -26.82
C THR A 230 -5.85 6.14 -26.20
N VAL A 231 -5.66 5.69 -24.96
CA VAL A 231 -4.36 5.76 -24.28
C VAL A 231 -3.41 4.72 -24.87
N ALA A 232 -2.16 5.12 -25.14
CA ALA A 232 -1.10 4.25 -25.64
C ALA A 232 -0.51 3.35 -24.53
N ALA A 233 -1.38 2.62 -23.85
CA ALA A 233 -1.06 1.73 -22.74
C ALA A 233 -1.15 0.26 -23.16
N PRO A 234 -0.27 -0.61 -22.60
CA PRO A 234 -0.42 -2.06 -22.77
C PRO A 234 -1.73 -2.55 -22.16
N ALA A 235 -2.21 -3.70 -22.62
CA ALA A 235 -3.38 -4.35 -22.01
C ALA A 235 -3.10 -4.68 -20.53
N ILE A 236 -1.88 -5.12 -20.22
CA ILE A 236 -1.34 -5.30 -18.87
C ILE A 236 0.11 -4.79 -18.89
N ALA A 237 0.52 -3.96 -17.94
CA ALA A 237 1.87 -3.42 -17.93
C ALA A 237 2.93 -4.49 -17.64
N ILE A 238 2.71 -5.33 -16.63
CA ILE A 238 3.60 -6.44 -16.27
C ILE A 238 2.74 -7.69 -15.99
N ALA A 239 3.06 -8.81 -16.63
CA ALA A 239 2.34 -10.07 -16.47
C ALA A 239 3.27 -11.22 -16.05
N ALA A 240 2.85 -12.04 -15.08
CA ALA A 240 3.56 -13.25 -14.68
C ALA A 240 2.59 -14.39 -14.35
N TYR A 241 2.43 -15.34 -15.27
CA TYR A 241 1.43 -16.40 -15.11
C TYR A 241 2.05 -17.76 -14.82
N ARG A 242 1.28 -18.59 -14.13
CA ARG A 242 1.73 -19.92 -13.71
C ARG A 242 1.79 -20.88 -14.89
N HIS A 243 2.79 -21.75 -14.85
CA HIS A 243 2.85 -22.93 -15.69
C HIS A 243 2.18 -24.11 -15.00
N ARG A 244 1.56 -25.00 -15.79
CA ARG A 244 1.00 -26.28 -15.35
C ARG A 244 1.44 -27.39 -16.28
N ASP A 245 1.65 -28.58 -15.72
CA ASP A 245 1.88 -29.79 -16.50
C ASP A 245 0.67 -30.14 -17.38
N ALA A 246 0.82 -31.12 -18.26
CA ALA A 246 -0.26 -31.63 -19.11
C ALA A 246 -1.49 -32.14 -18.31
N SER A 247 -1.30 -32.50 -17.03
CA SER A 247 -2.38 -32.89 -16.12
C SER A 247 -3.13 -31.70 -15.49
N SER A 248 -2.63 -30.48 -15.71
CA SER A 248 -3.13 -29.23 -15.13
C SER A 248 -3.16 -29.20 -13.59
N SER A 249 -2.47 -30.12 -12.92
CA SER A 249 -2.60 -30.33 -11.47
C SER A 249 -1.46 -29.74 -10.66
N ASN A 250 -0.32 -29.47 -11.29
CA ASN A 250 0.89 -29.03 -10.62
C ASN A 250 1.26 -27.61 -11.10
N PRO A 251 0.86 -26.54 -10.39
CA PRO A 251 1.22 -25.18 -10.77
C PRO A 251 2.63 -24.82 -10.31
N VAL A 252 3.39 -24.11 -11.15
CA VAL A 252 4.64 -23.42 -10.77
C VAL A 252 4.62 -21.97 -11.27
N TYR A 253 5.20 -21.06 -10.50
CA TYR A 253 5.05 -19.61 -10.71
C TYR A 253 6.38 -18.92 -11.07
N PRO A 254 6.40 -17.92 -11.97
CA PRO A 254 7.59 -17.09 -12.25
C PRO A 254 7.93 -16.19 -11.06
N GLN A 255 8.65 -16.75 -10.08
CA GLN A 255 8.90 -16.10 -8.79
C GLN A 255 10.24 -16.51 -8.16
N PRO A 256 10.82 -15.68 -7.27
CA PRO A 256 10.33 -14.36 -6.85
C PRO A 256 10.47 -13.29 -7.94
N GLY A 257 9.75 -12.18 -7.79
CA GLY A 257 9.78 -11.03 -8.70
C GLY A 257 9.73 -9.70 -7.96
N ILE A 258 10.43 -8.69 -8.48
CA ILE A 258 10.52 -7.35 -7.88
C ILE A 258 10.06 -6.30 -8.89
N ILE A 259 9.14 -5.44 -8.46
CA ILE A 259 8.71 -4.24 -9.19
C ILE A 259 9.05 -3.04 -8.32
N GLY A 260 10.07 -2.30 -8.73
CA GLY A 260 10.56 -1.12 -8.04
C GLY A 260 11.70 -1.44 -7.07
N VAL A 261 11.62 -1.02 -5.81
CA VAL A 261 12.77 -1.02 -4.88
C VAL A 261 13.10 -2.41 -4.33
N ALA A 262 14.30 -2.93 -4.64
CA ALA A 262 14.76 -4.20 -4.10
C ALA A 262 15.13 -4.10 -2.60
N ALA A 263 15.06 -5.24 -1.91
CA ALA A 263 15.49 -5.37 -0.50
C ALA A 263 16.94 -4.94 -0.32
N GLY A 264 17.17 -4.03 0.63
CA GLY A 264 18.50 -3.50 0.92
C GLY A 264 19.15 -2.77 -0.27
N SER A 265 18.36 -2.20 -1.18
CA SER A 265 18.91 -1.51 -2.35
C SER A 265 19.88 -0.40 -1.92
N SER A 266 21.03 -0.37 -2.59
CA SER A 266 22.03 0.70 -2.40
C SER A 266 21.65 2.00 -3.10
N ASN A 267 20.65 1.98 -3.99
CA ASN A 267 20.18 3.12 -4.77
C ASN A 267 18.65 3.07 -4.95
N PRO A 268 17.85 3.01 -3.87
CA PRO A 268 16.42 2.71 -3.96
C PRO A 268 15.67 3.70 -4.85
N ARG A 269 16.01 4.99 -4.77
CA ARG A 269 15.38 6.05 -5.59
C ARG A 269 15.56 5.88 -7.09
N ALA A 270 16.63 5.23 -7.52
CA ALA A 270 16.88 4.95 -8.93
C ALA A 270 15.93 3.89 -9.51
N GLU A 271 15.23 3.16 -8.63
CA GLU A 271 14.43 1.99 -8.97
C GLU A 271 12.94 2.32 -9.11
N PHE A 272 12.53 3.56 -8.84
CA PHE A 272 11.11 3.94 -8.88
C PHE A 272 10.50 3.84 -10.27
N ASN A 273 9.46 3.03 -10.42
CA ASN A 273 8.69 2.97 -11.66
C ASN A 273 7.55 3.98 -11.66
N VAL A 274 7.11 4.37 -12.86
CA VAL A 274 5.86 5.11 -13.09
C VAL A 274 5.00 4.28 -14.03
N ILE A 275 3.85 3.81 -13.54
CA ILE A 275 3.00 2.86 -14.26
C ILE A 275 1.58 3.42 -14.32
N ILE A 276 1.17 3.79 -15.52
CA ILE A 276 -0.14 4.34 -15.80
C ILE A 276 -0.94 3.26 -16.54
N ASN A 277 -1.56 2.34 -15.80
CA ASN A 277 -2.38 1.29 -16.40
C ASN A 277 -3.48 0.79 -15.44
N GLY A 278 -4.66 0.46 -15.97
CA GLY A 278 -5.75 -0.18 -15.22
C GLY A 278 -5.44 -1.62 -14.81
N TYR A 279 -4.59 -2.33 -15.56
CA TYR A 279 -3.90 -3.55 -15.13
C TYR A 279 -2.39 -3.29 -15.06
N GLY A 280 -1.92 -2.88 -13.89
CA GLY A 280 -0.51 -2.56 -13.68
C GLY A 280 0.35 -3.82 -13.64
N PHE A 281 0.17 -4.63 -12.61
CA PHE A 281 0.77 -5.94 -12.47
C PHE A 281 -0.33 -6.98 -12.33
N ASP A 282 -0.40 -7.93 -13.25
CA ASP A 282 -1.31 -9.07 -13.16
C ASP A 282 -0.51 -10.37 -13.12
N SER A 283 -0.73 -11.15 -12.06
CA SER A 283 0.10 -12.30 -11.78
C SER A 283 -0.68 -13.45 -11.15
N GLU A 284 -0.15 -14.66 -11.33
CA GLU A 284 -0.44 -15.78 -10.44
C GLU A 284 0.86 -16.14 -9.72
N GLY A 285 0.85 -16.24 -8.39
CA GLY A 285 2.01 -16.71 -7.63
C GLY A 285 2.43 -15.86 -6.42
N LEU A 286 3.46 -16.34 -5.76
CA LEU A 286 3.92 -15.93 -4.44
C LEU A 286 5.32 -15.29 -4.48
N ASN A 287 5.76 -14.71 -3.37
CA ASN A 287 7.10 -14.11 -3.21
C ASN A 287 7.34 -12.89 -4.14
N TYR A 288 6.38 -11.99 -4.22
CA TYR A 288 6.53 -10.73 -4.95
C TYR A 288 6.86 -9.57 -4.01
N ARG A 289 7.73 -8.67 -4.46
CA ARG A 289 7.95 -7.36 -3.83
C ARG A 289 7.55 -6.25 -4.79
N ILE A 290 6.66 -5.38 -4.32
CA ILE A 290 6.13 -4.25 -5.09
C ILE A 290 6.31 -3.00 -4.23
N SER A 291 7.34 -2.20 -4.52
CA SER A 291 7.80 -1.12 -3.63
C SER A 291 8.35 0.06 -4.43
N GLY A 292 8.17 1.29 -3.96
CA GLY A 292 8.70 2.50 -4.59
C GLY A 292 8.12 2.81 -5.97
N ASN A 293 6.85 2.49 -6.22
CA ASN A 293 6.21 2.71 -7.52
C ASN A 293 5.14 3.81 -7.46
N PHE A 294 4.97 4.52 -8.57
CA PHE A 294 3.83 5.39 -8.83
C PHE A 294 2.82 4.64 -9.69
N TRP A 295 1.66 4.28 -9.12
CA TRP A 295 0.58 3.56 -9.77
C TRP A 295 -0.55 4.52 -10.10
N GLY A 296 -0.81 4.76 -11.39
CA GLY A 296 -1.84 5.71 -11.80
C GLY A 296 -1.55 7.16 -11.40
N VAL A 297 -0.28 7.50 -11.10
CA VAL A 297 0.17 8.87 -10.79
C VAL A 297 1.33 9.23 -11.72
N LEU A 298 1.23 10.39 -12.37
CA LEU A 298 2.26 10.87 -13.30
C LEU A 298 3.58 11.17 -12.57
N PRO A 299 4.70 11.30 -13.31
CA PRO A 299 6.01 11.58 -12.72
C PRO A 299 6.07 12.87 -11.90
N ASP A 300 5.14 13.81 -12.06
CA ASP A 300 5.05 15.00 -11.20
C ASP A 300 4.64 14.69 -9.75
N GLY A 301 4.10 13.49 -9.50
CA GLY A 301 3.58 13.04 -8.20
C GLY A 301 2.26 13.70 -7.78
N MET A 302 1.73 14.61 -8.58
CA MET A 302 0.61 15.49 -8.25
C MET A 302 -0.60 15.29 -9.17
N THR A 303 -0.43 14.59 -10.29
CA THR A 303 -1.49 14.35 -11.28
C THR A 303 -1.83 12.87 -11.33
N SER A 304 -3.09 12.53 -11.03
CA SER A 304 -3.62 11.17 -11.15
C SER A 304 -4.13 10.90 -12.57
N ALA A 305 -3.93 9.67 -13.04
CA ALA A 305 -4.39 9.15 -14.31
C ALA A 305 -5.39 8.01 -14.05
N ASP A 306 -6.66 8.37 -13.89
CA ASP A 306 -7.73 7.43 -13.53
C ASP A 306 -8.28 6.69 -14.76
N PHE A 307 -7.97 5.40 -14.89
CA PHE A 307 -8.39 4.55 -16.02
C PHE A 307 -9.88 4.25 -16.07
N SER A 308 -10.62 4.51 -14.99
CA SER A 308 -12.08 4.43 -15.04
C SER A 308 -12.72 5.54 -15.87
N VAL A 309 -12.01 6.65 -16.04
CA VAL A 309 -12.44 7.82 -16.80
C VAL A 309 -11.67 7.92 -18.11
N LEU A 310 -10.36 7.65 -18.08
CA LEU A 310 -9.53 7.62 -19.28
C LEU A 310 -10.00 6.54 -20.25
N ASN A 311 -9.85 6.82 -21.54
CA ASN A 311 -10.36 5.96 -22.62
C ASN A 311 -11.85 5.60 -22.47
N GLY A 312 -12.65 6.47 -21.84
CA GLY A 312 -14.06 6.23 -21.56
C GLY A 312 -14.34 5.04 -20.63
N GLY A 313 -13.36 4.62 -19.82
CA GLY A 313 -13.44 3.43 -18.97
C GLY A 313 -13.24 2.10 -19.71
N ALA A 314 -12.89 2.13 -21.01
CA ALA A 314 -12.69 0.90 -21.79
C ALA A 314 -11.43 0.11 -21.38
N GLN A 315 -10.57 0.69 -20.53
CA GLN A 315 -9.37 0.07 -19.97
C GLN A 315 -9.45 -0.08 -18.45
N LEU A 316 -10.67 -0.22 -17.92
CA LEU A 316 -10.89 -0.68 -16.55
C LEU A 316 -10.25 -2.06 -16.40
N GLY A 317 -9.19 -2.15 -15.59
CA GLY A 317 -8.70 -3.44 -15.10
C GLY A 317 -9.26 -3.77 -13.72
N ASP A 318 -8.95 -4.95 -13.21
CA ASP A 318 -9.40 -5.38 -11.88
C ASP A 318 -8.59 -4.74 -10.75
N GLY A 319 -7.37 -4.26 -11.06
CA GLY A 319 -6.61 -3.34 -10.21
C GLY A 319 -5.20 -3.00 -10.68
N PHE A 320 -4.57 -2.02 -10.03
CA PHE A 320 -3.16 -1.69 -10.28
C PHE A 320 -2.26 -2.89 -10.00
N VAL A 321 -2.58 -3.65 -8.96
CA VAL A 321 -1.89 -4.88 -8.59
C VAL A 321 -2.93 -5.98 -8.45
N GLU A 322 -2.82 -7.03 -9.25
CA GLU A 322 -3.62 -8.24 -9.15
C GLU A 322 -2.73 -9.46 -8.98
N ILE A 323 -3.03 -10.28 -7.97
CA ILE A 323 -2.30 -11.52 -7.72
C ILE A 323 -3.26 -12.65 -7.34
N GLY A 324 -3.21 -13.73 -8.12
CA GLY A 324 -4.09 -14.88 -8.00
C GLY A 324 -3.41 -16.18 -7.57
N ARG A 325 -4.26 -17.14 -7.22
CA ARG A 325 -3.93 -18.55 -6.90
C ARG A 325 -3.22 -18.68 -5.56
N ASP A 326 -1.94 -18.39 -5.52
CA ASP A 326 -1.15 -18.35 -4.29
C ASP A 326 -0.57 -16.96 -4.21
N VAL A 327 -0.84 -16.22 -3.13
CA VAL A 327 -0.41 -14.81 -2.96
C VAL A 327 0.61 -14.68 -1.82
N SER A 328 1.17 -15.80 -1.38
CA SER A 328 1.89 -15.83 -0.12
C SER A 328 3.21 -15.07 -0.17
N ASN A 329 3.71 -14.57 0.97
CA ASN A 329 4.97 -13.84 1.11
C ASN A 329 5.09 -12.64 0.16
N THR A 330 3.99 -11.91 -0.02
CA THR A 330 3.94 -10.73 -0.88
C THR A 330 4.11 -9.47 -0.05
N ILE A 331 5.01 -8.59 -0.50
CA ILE A 331 5.25 -7.28 0.12
C ILE A 331 4.81 -6.21 -0.87
N ILE A 332 3.90 -5.34 -0.44
CA ILE A 332 3.46 -4.16 -1.16
C ILE A 332 3.80 -2.94 -0.30
N GLY A 333 4.90 -2.29 -0.62
CA GLY A 333 5.46 -1.17 0.12
C GLY A 333 6.69 -1.58 0.93
N THR A 334 6.84 -1.05 2.15
CA THR A 334 7.99 -1.32 3.02
C THR A 334 7.89 -2.66 3.75
N ASP A 335 9.02 -3.30 4.02
CA ASP A 335 9.11 -4.49 4.87
C ASP A 335 9.50 -4.19 6.32
N GLY A 336 9.80 -2.93 6.64
CA GLY A 336 10.10 -2.47 7.99
C GLY A 336 11.46 -2.94 8.53
N ASP A 337 12.39 -3.38 7.66
CA ASP A 337 13.66 -3.98 8.09
C ASP A 337 14.71 -2.95 8.59
N GLY A 338 14.38 -1.66 8.53
CA GLY A 338 15.25 -0.55 8.93
C GLY A 338 16.17 -0.07 7.81
N ILE A 339 16.09 -0.66 6.62
CA ILE A 339 16.93 -0.36 5.47
C ILE A 339 16.03 0.14 4.35
N ASN A 340 16.33 1.35 3.83
CA ASN A 340 15.64 1.97 2.70
C ASN A 340 14.11 2.11 2.79
N ASP A 341 13.45 1.79 3.92
CA ASP A 341 12.01 1.86 4.16
C ASP A 341 11.35 3.17 3.68
N ALA A 342 12.03 4.30 3.88
CA ALA A 342 11.55 5.62 3.48
C ALA A 342 11.36 5.80 1.95
N ASP A 343 11.93 4.91 1.15
CA ASP A 343 11.83 4.90 -0.30
C ASP A 343 11.07 3.65 -0.81
N GLU A 344 10.57 2.77 0.06
CA GLU A 344 9.89 1.52 -0.35
C GLU A 344 8.37 1.65 -0.50
N GLY A 345 7.73 2.63 0.14
CA GLY A 345 6.31 2.89 -0.01
C GLY A 345 5.90 3.10 -1.48
N ASN A 346 4.67 2.71 -1.86
CA ASN A 346 4.13 3.04 -3.18
C ASN A 346 3.16 4.23 -3.10
N VAL A 347 3.00 4.93 -4.22
CA VAL A 347 2.01 5.99 -4.42
C VAL A 347 0.93 5.50 -5.37
N PHE A 348 -0.26 5.20 -4.84
CA PHE A 348 -1.43 4.79 -5.60
C PHE A 348 -2.35 5.98 -5.86
N GLY A 349 -2.62 6.20 -7.14
CA GLY A 349 -3.51 7.22 -7.65
C GLY A 349 -4.98 6.94 -7.35
N GLY A 350 -5.85 7.76 -7.91
CA GLY A 350 -7.29 7.58 -7.81
C GLY A 350 -7.83 6.54 -8.79
N PHE A 351 -8.81 5.76 -8.34
CA PHE A 351 -9.55 4.81 -9.17
C PHE A 351 -11.06 5.01 -8.89
N ALA A 352 -11.71 5.88 -9.66
CA ALA A 352 -13.15 6.09 -9.53
C ALA A 352 -13.92 4.90 -10.13
N LYS A 353 -15.16 4.67 -9.69
CA LYS A 353 -16.24 4.01 -10.46
C LYS A 353 -15.86 2.83 -11.39
N GLY A 354 -16.08 1.58 -10.96
CA GLY A 354 -15.97 0.43 -11.88
C GLY A 354 -16.11 -0.98 -11.30
N GLY A 355 -16.25 -1.17 -9.98
CA GLY A 355 -16.22 -2.50 -9.37
C GLY A 355 -14.82 -3.11 -9.24
N ALA A 356 -13.78 -2.39 -9.67
CA ALA A 356 -12.38 -2.74 -9.50
C ALA A 356 -11.80 -2.27 -8.15
N ALA A 357 -10.65 -2.82 -7.79
CA ALA A 357 -9.89 -2.48 -6.58
C ALA A 357 -8.52 -1.87 -6.94
N MET A 358 -7.82 -1.26 -5.98
CA MET A 358 -6.41 -0.87 -6.21
C MET A 358 -5.50 -2.10 -6.18
N ILE A 359 -5.76 -3.00 -5.24
CA ILE A 359 -5.07 -4.28 -5.06
C ILE A 359 -6.14 -5.38 -5.06
N ASN A 360 -6.09 -6.28 -6.03
CA ASN A 360 -7.01 -7.40 -6.15
C ASN A 360 -6.28 -8.72 -5.86
N LEU A 361 -6.67 -9.42 -4.79
CA LEU A 361 -6.08 -10.69 -4.40
C LEU A 361 -7.14 -11.79 -4.49
N TYR A 362 -6.83 -12.96 -5.05
CA TYR A 362 -7.85 -14.01 -5.13
C TYR A 362 -7.30 -15.43 -5.10
N SER A 363 -8.18 -16.37 -4.76
CA SER A 363 -7.83 -17.78 -4.49
C SER A 363 -6.91 -17.96 -3.28
N THR A 364 -6.53 -19.21 -2.99
CA THR A 364 -5.74 -19.60 -1.81
C THR A 364 -4.54 -20.47 -2.19
N PRO A 365 -3.42 -20.42 -1.45
CA PRO A 365 -3.24 -19.73 -0.15
C PRO A 365 -2.92 -18.23 -0.25
N GLN A 366 -3.10 -17.51 0.87
CA GLN A 366 -2.83 -16.06 0.99
C GLN A 366 -2.14 -15.78 2.33
N THR A 367 -0.90 -16.23 2.54
CA THR A 367 -0.24 -16.08 3.85
C THR A 367 0.95 -15.12 3.81
N ASN A 368 1.23 -14.45 4.93
CA ASN A 368 2.41 -13.58 5.06
C ASN A 368 2.40 -12.42 4.04
N ILE A 369 1.28 -11.71 3.96
CA ILE A 369 1.12 -10.52 3.11
C ILE A 369 1.44 -9.27 3.94
N VAL A 370 2.28 -8.38 3.42
CA VAL A 370 2.61 -7.09 4.05
C VAL A 370 2.20 -5.97 3.11
N ILE A 371 1.37 -5.04 3.59
CA ILE A 371 0.94 -3.84 2.89
C ILE A 371 1.22 -2.66 3.83
N ALA A 372 2.39 -2.02 3.68
CA ALA A 372 2.88 -1.02 4.62
C ALA A 372 3.55 0.17 3.91
N GLY A 373 3.42 1.36 4.49
CA GLY A 373 4.07 2.59 4.02
C GLY A 373 3.57 3.16 2.70
N ASN A 374 2.41 2.70 2.21
CA ASN A 374 1.84 3.17 0.96
C ASN A 374 0.92 4.39 1.15
N THR A 375 0.81 5.23 0.11
CA THR A 375 -0.21 6.28 0.03
C THR A 375 -1.26 5.90 -1.01
N PHE A 376 -2.54 5.98 -0.65
CA PHE A 376 -3.67 5.64 -1.53
C PHE A 376 -4.60 6.85 -1.71
N GLY A 377 -4.92 7.19 -2.96
CA GLY A 377 -5.86 8.26 -3.31
C GLY A 377 -5.38 9.67 -2.97
N VAL A 378 -4.08 9.83 -2.69
CA VAL A 378 -3.45 11.09 -2.32
C VAL A 378 -2.10 11.25 -3.02
N ALA A 379 -1.78 12.47 -3.41
CA ALA A 379 -0.53 12.83 -4.07
C ALA A 379 0.69 12.67 -3.16
N VAL A 380 1.88 12.86 -3.73
CA VAL A 380 3.16 12.78 -3.01
C VAL A 380 3.30 13.76 -1.84
N ASP A 381 2.51 14.84 -1.80
CA ASP A 381 2.47 15.78 -0.69
C ASP A 381 1.68 15.25 0.54
N GLY A 382 1.03 14.09 0.41
CA GLY A 382 0.25 13.45 1.46
C GLY A 382 -1.04 14.18 1.85
N VAL A 383 -1.49 15.17 1.08
CA VAL A 383 -2.72 15.95 1.36
C VAL A 383 -3.57 16.27 0.13
N THR A 384 -3.00 16.37 -1.07
CA THR A 384 -3.74 16.64 -2.31
C THR A 384 -4.46 15.38 -2.75
N ARG A 385 -5.79 15.41 -2.76
CA ARG A 385 -6.64 14.23 -2.98
C ARG A 385 -6.87 13.97 -4.47
N PHE A 386 -6.93 12.70 -4.82
CA PHE A 386 -7.38 12.24 -6.13
C PHE A 386 -8.85 11.81 -6.08
N THR A 387 -9.50 11.79 -7.26
CA THR A 387 -10.84 11.21 -7.37
C THR A 387 -10.72 9.70 -7.15
N ASN A 388 -11.38 9.15 -6.13
CA ASN A 388 -11.22 7.75 -5.76
C ASN A 388 -12.43 7.23 -5.00
N THR A 389 -12.90 6.03 -5.36
CA THR A 389 -13.98 5.32 -4.66
C THR A 389 -13.76 3.80 -4.59
N ALA A 390 -12.66 3.30 -5.17
CA ALA A 390 -12.40 1.86 -5.22
C ALA A 390 -12.05 1.29 -3.84
N ALA A 391 -12.26 -0.02 -3.69
CA ALA A 391 -11.66 -0.75 -2.58
C ALA A 391 -10.14 -0.66 -2.69
N VAL A 392 -9.45 -0.47 -1.56
CA VAL A 392 -7.99 -0.47 -1.55
C VAL A 392 -7.48 -1.90 -1.71
N VAL A 393 -8.09 -2.85 -1.00
CA VAL A 393 -7.80 -4.28 -1.19
C VAL A 393 -9.10 -5.06 -1.33
N ASP A 394 -9.22 -5.85 -2.39
CA ASP A 394 -10.27 -6.84 -2.54
C ASP A 394 -9.71 -8.27 -2.42
N GLY A 395 -10.57 -9.17 -1.93
CA GLY A 395 -10.39 -10.61 -1.98
C GLY A 395 -9.46 -11.25 -0.94
N PHE A 396 -9.38 -10.68 0.27
CA PHE A 396 -8.84 -11.43 1.41
C PHE A 396 -9.75 -12.62 1.75
N THR A 397 -9.24 -13.82 1.45
CA THR A 397 -9.95 -15.09 1.66
C THR A 397 -9.97 -15.48 3.14
N GLY A 398 -10.78 -16.48 3.50
CA GLY A 398 -10.85 -17.00 4.88
C GLY A 398 -9.58 -17.74 5.36
N GLN A 399 -8.49 -17.72 4.57
CA GLN A 399 -7.17 -18.21 4.94
C GLN A 399 -6.11 -17.10 4.90
N ALA A 400 -6.52 -15.86 4.64
CA ALA A 400 -5.61 -14.74 4.49
C ALA A 400 -4.90 -14.42 5.80
N THR A 401 -3.59 -14.16 5.76
CA THR A 401 -2.86 -13.52 6.86
C THR A 401 -2.11 -12.30 6.33
N ALA A 402 -2.51 -11.12 6.81
CA ALA A 402 -1.97 -9.85 6.32
C ALA A 402 -1.64 -8.85 7.44
N GLN A 403 -0.60 -8.07 7.20
CA GLN A 403 -0.31 -6.79 7.86
C GLN A 403 -0.72 -5.67 6.91
N PHE A 404 -1.56 -4.75 7.39
CA PHE A 404 -1.92 -3.51 6.73
C PHE A 404 -1.55 -2.35 7.66
N GLY A 405 -0.40 -1.74 7.41
CA GLY A 405 0.19 -0.71 8.27
C GLY A 405 1.37 -1.24 9.08
N SER A 406 1.59 -0.68 10.27
CA SER A 406 2.72 -1.01 11.15
C SER A 406 2.46 -2.26 11.99
N ASP A 407 3.48 -3.07 12.23
CA ASP A 407 3.43 -4.14 13.25
C ASP A 407 3.83 -3.63 14.65
N PHE A 408 4.41 -2.43 14.71
CA PHE A 408 4.92 -1.76 15.91
C PHE A 408 5.99 -2.57 16.64
N ASP A 409 6.91 -3.21 15.90
CA ASP A 409 8.06 -3.90 16.45
C ASP A 409 9.15 -2.96 17.02
N GLY A 410 9.03 -1.66 16.73
CA GLY A 410 9.95 -0.61 17.17
C GLY A 410 11.00 -0.21 16.14
N LEU A 411 10.93 -0.76 14.92
CA LEU A 411 11.75 -0.41 13.78
C LEU A 411 10.86 0.14 12.67
N SER A 412 11.18 1.33 12.18
CA SER A 412 10.47 1.95 11.05
C SER A 412 8.94 2.13 11.21
N ASP A 413 8.35 1.92 12.39
CA ASP A 413 6.92 2.09 12.70
C ASP A 413 6.26 3.35 12.07
N VAL A 414 7.00 4.47 12.05
CA VAL A 414 6.52 5.76 11.51
C VAL A 414 6.36 5.72 9.98
N LEU A 415 7.14 4.87 9.30
CA LEU A 415 7.15 4.69 7.85
C LEU A 415 6.23 3.55 7.39
N GLU A 416 5.90 2.59 8.25
CA GLU A 416 5.03 1.46 7.89
C GLU A 416 3.53 1.82 7.82
N GLY A 417 3.09 2.87 8.52
CA GLY A 417 1.69 3.29 8.49
C GLY A 417 1.24 3.73 7.10
N ASN A 418 0.21 3.09 6.53
CA ASN A 418 -0.34 3.55 5.25
C ASN A 418 -1.11 4.87 5.44
N VAL A 419 -1.12 5.71 4.40
CA VAL A 419 -1.94 6.92 4.33
C VAL A 419 -3.03 6.71 3.29
N VAL A 420 -4.29 6.68 3.74
CA VAL A 420 -5.43 6.29 2.90
C VAL A 420 -6.47 7.41 2.87
N PHE A 421 -6.62 8.01 1.70
CA PHE A 421 -7.69 8.96 1.39
C PHE A 421 -8.61 8.34 0.35
N ASN A 422 -9.88 8.16 0.69
CA ASN A 422 -10.85 7.54 -0.21
C ASN A 422 -12.17 8.32 -0.27
N ASN A 423 -13.05 7.88 -1.16
CA ASN A 423 -14.40 8.42 -1.36
C ASN A 423 -14.41 9.91 -1.67
N ASN A 424 -13.53 10.34 -2.58
CA ASN A 424 -13.35 11.74 -2.94
C ASN A 424 -13.67 11.97 -4.44
N PRO A 425 -14.39 13.05 -4.82
CA PRO A 425 -15.16 13.94 -3.96
C PRO A 425 -16.45 13.29 -3.45
N PHE A 426 -16.63 13.21 -2.13
CA PHE A 426 -17.72 12.44 -1.52
C PHE A 426 -19.12 12.83 -2.04
N ALA A 427 -19.45 14.12 -2.07
CA ALA A 427 -20.78 14.59 -2.44
C ALA A 427 -21.16 14.30 -3.91
N THR A 428 -20.18 14.09 -4.78
CA THR A 428 -20.40 13.74 -6.19
C THR A 428 -20.62 12.23 -6.35
N GLU A 429 -19.80 11.43 -5.66
CA GLU A 429 -19.81 9.98 -5.77
C GLU A 429 -20.94 9.33 -4.95
N PHE A 430 -21.28 9.96 -3.81
CA PHE A 430 -22.33 9.54 -2.88
C PHE A 430 -23.29 10.71 -2.59
N PRO A 431 -24.13 11.13 -3.56
CA PRO A 431 -25.09 12.22 -3.36
C PRO A 431 -26.12 11.85 -2.28
N ASN A 432 -26.74 12.82 -1.59
CA ASN A 432 -27.77 12.56 -0.58
C ASN A 432 -29.18 12.80 -1.16
N PRO A 433 -30.11 11.81 -1.14
CA PRO A 433 -29.95 10.45 -0.60
C PRO A 433 -29.03 9.60 -1.48
N ALA A 434 -28.24 8.72 -0.83
CA ALA A 434 -27.28 7.84 -1.49
C ALA A 434 -27.97 7.02 -2.59
N SER A 435 -27.56 7.22 -3.84
CA SER A 435 -27.98 6.40 -4.97
C SER A 435 -27.09 5.18 -5.18
N ALA A 436 -25.92 5.16 -4.52
CA ALA A 436 -24.94 4.09 -4.57
C ALA A 436 -24.88 3.35 -3.22
N ALA A 437 -24.47 2.09 -3.26
CA ALA A 437 -24.13 1.34 -2.05
C ALA A 437 -23.00 2.03 -1.28
N GLU A 438 -22.89 1.74 0.02
CA GLU A 438 -21.78 2.19 0.84
C GLU A 438 -20.43 1.74 0.25
N PRO A 439 -19.39 2.59 0.34
CA PRO A 439 -18.06 2.20 -0.10
C PRO A 439 -17.51 1.07 0.78
N ARG A 440 -16.55 0.30 0.28
CA ARG A 440 -15.81 -0.68 1.10
C ARG A 440 -14.33 -0.44 0.95
N LEU A 441 -13.59 -0.34 2.05
CA LEU A 441 -12.13 -0.19 1.98
C LEU A 441 -11.44 -1.54 1.71
N LEU A 442 -11.80 -2.55 2.50
CA LEU A 442 -11.25 -3.90 2.43
C LEU A 442 -12.40 -4.91 2.27
N ALA A 443 -12.21 -5.91 1.42
CA ALA A 443 -13.11 -7.05 1.36
C ALA A 443 -12.51 -8.24 2.12
N LEU A 444 -13.12 -8.58 3.27
CA LEU A 444 -12.64 -9.59 4.20
C LEU A 444 -13.63 -10.75 4.29
N SER A 445 -13.12 -11.96 4.14
CA SER A 445 -13.88 -13.19 4.40
C SER A 445 -13.71 -13.65 5.85
N PRO A 446 -14.72 -14.29 6.46
CA PRO A 446 -14.56 -14.96 7.75
C PRO A 446 -13.37 -15.94 7.73
N GLY A 447 -12.51 -15.85 8.74
CA GLY A 447 -11.27 -16.64 8.86
C GLY A 447 -9.98 -15.92 8.44
N ALA A 448 -10.08 -14.79 7.74
CA ALA A 448 -8.93 -13.92 7.49
C ALA A 448 -8.40 -13.32 8.80
N ARG A 449 -7.06 -13.21 8.94
CA ARG A 449 -6.40 -12.46 10.00
C ARG A 449 -5.74 -11.22 9.43
N VAL A 450 -6.16 -10.04 9.87
CA VAL A 450 -5.56 -8.77 9.42
C VAL A 450 -5.15 -7.92 10.63
N SER A 451 -3.86 -7.58 10.70
CA SER A 451 -3.37 -6.49 11.56
C SER A 451 -3.55 -5.18 10.81
N PHE A 452 -4.26 -4.22 11.38
CA PHE A 452 -4.64 -2.96 10.72
C PHE A 452 -4.20 -1.75 11.56
N ARG A 453 -2.91 -1.70 11.92
CA ARG A 453 -2.41 -0.78 12.96
C ARG A 453 -1.57 0.36 12.35
N GLY A 454 -1.56 1.51 13.01
CA GLY A 454 -0.70 2.66 12.64
C GLY A 454 -1.11 3.45 11.40
N ASN A 455 -2.18 3.05 10.70
CA ASN A 455 -2.64 3.73 9.49
C ASN A 455 -3.21 5.13 9.76
N ARG A 456 -3.07 6.02 8.79
CA ARG A 456 -3.75 7.32 8.70
C ARG A 456 -4.88 7.25 7.69
N LEU A 457 -6.11 7.34 8.18
CA LEU A 457 -7.32 7.18 7.37
C LEU A 457 -8.11 8.49 7.29
N VAL A 458 -8.55 8.85 6.09
CA VAL A 458 -9.41 10.00 5.84
C VAL A 458 -10.53 9.61 4.89
N ASN A 459 -11.77 9.77 5.35
CA ASN A 459 -13.02 9.60 4.61
C ASN A 459 -13.24 8.18 4.04
N ASN A 460 -12.82 7.15 4.76
CA ASN A 460 -13.08 5.75 4.39
C ASN A 460 -14.40 5.26 4.98
N ASP A 461 -14.81 4.05 4.61
CA ASP A 461 -15.90 3.32 5.29
C ASP A 461 -15.45 2.74 6.64
N LEU A 462 -16.33 2.01 7.32
CA LEU A 462 -16.03 1.12 8.43
C LEU A 462 -14.83 0.22 8.13
N VAL A 463 -13.88 0.21 9.06
CA VAL A 463 -12.61 -0.52 8.95
C VAL A 463 -12.27 -1.25 10.25
N PRO A 464 -11.55 -2.39 10.17
CA PRO A 464 -11.14 -3.06 8.93
C PRO A 464 -12.31 -3.74 8.18
N PHE A 465 -13.35 -4.17 8.89
CA PHE A 465 -14.49 -4.88 8.30
C PHE A 465 -15.70 -3.96 8.09
N SER A 466 -16.20 -3.88 6.85
CA SER A 466 -17.44 -3.15 6.54
C SER A 466 -18.68 -3.99 6.89
N TYR A 467 -19.15 -3.88 8.14
CA TYR A 467 -20.23 -4.72 8.68
C TYR A 467 -21.64 -4.15 8.47
N ALA A 468 -21.77 -2.88 8.10
CA ALA A 468 -23.05 -2.21 7.91
C ALA A 468 -23.35 -2.03 6.41
N ASP A 469 -24.52 -2.47 5.96
CA ASP A 469 -24.99 -2.26 4.59
C ASP A 469 -26.50 -1.96 4.50
N GLY A 470 -27.14 -1.72 5.64
CA GLY A 470 -28.57 -1.45 5.75
C GLY A 470 -29.45 -2.71 5.65
N SER A 471 -28.87 -3.86 5.32
CA SER A 471 -29.59 -5.14 5.23
C SER A 471 -29.43 -6.01 6.47
N GLY A 472 -28.43 -5.73 7.31
CA GLY A 472 -28.02 -6.58 8.43
C GLY A 472 -27.33 -7.89 8.02
N GLY A 473 -27.20 -8.18 6.71
CA GLY A 473 -26.68 -9.43 6.19
C GLY A 473 -25.19 -9.67 6.52
N ARG A 474 -24.41 -8.59 6.69
CA ARG A 474 -22.97 -8.69 6.98
C ARG A 474 -22.64 -8.90 8.45
N LEU A 475 -23.57 -8.67 9.38
CA LEU A 475 -23.32 -8.80 10.82
C LEU A 475 -22.89 -10.21 11.23
N ALA A 476 -23.50 -11.25 10.63
CA ALA A 476 -23.11 -12.63 10.91
C ALA A 476 -21.68 -12.93 10.43
N ASN A 477 -21.29 -12.40 9.27
CA ASN A 477 -19.93 -12.55 8.74
C ASN A 477 -18.91 -11.80 9.59
N PHE A 478 -19.27 -10.60 10.07
CA PHE A 478 -18.45 -9.84 10.99
C PHE A 478 -18.21 -10.60 12.30
N THR A 479 -19.26 -11.12 12.94
CA THR A 479 -19.12 -11.96 14.14
C THR A 479 -18.24 -13.19 13.88
N ASN A 480 -18.40 -13.86 12.74
CA ASN A 480 -17.59 -15.03 12.39
C ASN A 480 -16.13 -14.69 12.07
N TYR A 481 -15.87 -13.50 11.51
CA TYR A 481 -14.52 -12.97 11.29
C TYR A 481 -13.81 -12.75 12.64
N GLU A 482 -14.50 -12.18 13.62
CA GLU A 482 -13.93 -11.83 14.93
C GLU A 482 -13.80 -13.02 15.90
N ALA A 483 -14.68 -14.03 15.78
CA ALA A 483 -14.78 -15.16 16.71
C ALA A 483 -13.52 -16.03 16.84
N ALA A 484 -12.60 -15.96 15.88
CA ALA A 484 -11.32 -16.68 15.97
C ALA A 484 -10.30 -16.00 16.89
N TYR A 485 -10.50 -14.73 17.23
CA TYR A 485 -9.51 -13.88 17.89
C TYR A 485 -10.00 -13.32 19.22
N MET A 486 -11.31 -13.14 19.38
CA MET A 486 -11.92 -12.59 20.60
C MET A 486 -13.26 -13.23 20.96
N SER A 487 -13.70 -12.99 22.20
CA SER A 487 -15.00 -13.42 22.69
C SER A 487 -16.13 -12.62 22.05
N THR A 488 -17.07 -13.32 21.40
CA THR A 488 -18.28 -12.73 20.80
C THR A 488 -19.51 -12.83 21.71
N ASN A 489 -19.33 -13.19 22.98
CA ASN A 489 -20.39 -13.26 23.99
C ASN A 489 -20.77 -11.89 24.59
N ALA A 490 -20.07 -10.83 24.19
CA ALA A 490 -20.26 -9.45 24.61
C ALA A 490 -20.02 -8.52 23.40
N ASP A 491 -19.94 -7.22 23.62
CA ASP A 491 -19.65 -6.24 22.57
C ASP A 491 -18.29 -6.53 21.91
N ILE A 492 -18.34 -6.76 20.59
CA ILE A 492 -17.18 -7.12 19.76
C ILE A 492 -16.34 -5.87 19.44
N ILE A 493 -17.00 -4.74 19.21
CA ILE A 493 -16.35 -3.45 18.97
C ILE A 493 -16.01 -2.82 20.32
N PRO A 494 -14.81 -2.26 20.53
CA PRO A 494 -14.48 -1.58 21.78
C PRO A 494 -15.45 -0.43 22.07
N ILE A 495 -15.70 -0.17 23.36
CA ILE A 495 -16.61 0.88 23.81
C ILE A 495 -15.84 1.85 24.68
N LEU A 496 -15.90 3.13 24.32
CA LEU A 496 -15.36 4.21 25.13
C LEU A 496 -16.41 4.77 26.07
N SER A 497 -16.01 5.02 27.32
CA SER A 497 -16.87 5.64 28.33
C SER A 497 -17.02 7.14 28.04
N THR A 498 -18.27 7.61 28.08
CA THR A 498 -18.62 9.03 28.00
C THR A 498 -18.15 9.83 29.22
N ASN A 499 -17.72 9.16 30.29
CA ASN A 499 -17.16 9.80 31.50
C ASN A 499 -15.62 9.90 31.47
N SER A 500 -14.98 9.58 30.34
CA SER A 500 -13.53 9.71 30.19
C SER A 500 -13.10 11.18 30.39
N THR A 501 -12.18 11.42 31.33
CA THR A 501 -11.73 12.76 31.73
C THR A 501 -10.23 12.82 31.56
N PHE A 502 -9.72 13.78 30.76
CA PHE A 502 -8.29 13.90 30.49
C PHE A 502 -7.48 14.00 31.80
N PRO A 503 -6.34 13.27 31.93
CA PRO A 503 -5.67 12.47 30.92
C PRO A 503 -6.15 11.01 30.80
N ARG A 504 -7.27 10.64 31.44
CA ARG A 504 -7.75 9.26 31.53
C ARG A 504 -8.79 8.94 30.45
N LEU A 505 -8.45 8.00 29.57
CA LEU A 505 -9.39 7.38 28.65
C LEU A 505 -9.85 6.04 29.23
N THR A 506 -11.15 5.87 29.41
CA THR A 506 -11.72 4.65 29.99
C THR A 506 -12.62 3.96 28.99
N GLY A 507 -12.62 2.63 29.01
CA GLY A 507 -13.43 1.84 28.09
C GLY A 507 -13.33 0.34 28.32
N THR A 508 -13.97 -0.42 27.44
CA THR A 508 -13.99 -1.88 27.46
C THR A 508 -13.78 -2.44 26.07
N CYS A 509 -13.25 -3.66 25.98
CA CYS A 509 -13.18 -4.45 24.75
C CYS A 509 -13.46 -5.92 25.06
N ALA A 510 -13.73 -6.72 24.03
CA ALA A 510 -13.86 -8.15 24.18
C ALA A 510 -12.57 -8.77 24.72
N VAL A 511 -12.67 -9.82 25.54
CA VAL A 511 -11.51 -10.60 25.95
C VAL A 511 -11.00 -11.46 24.79
N GLY A 512 -9.68 -11.63 24.69
CA GLY A 512 -9.05 -12.44 23.64
C GLY A 512 -9.29 -13.94 23.80
N VAL A 513 -9.29 -14.66 22.68
CA VAL A 513 -9.37 -16.14 22.64
C VAL A 513 -7.98 -16.70 22.38
N ALA A 514 -7.60 -17.78 23.09
CA ALA A 514 -6.29 -18.39 22.93
C ALA A 514 -6.04 -18.83 21.46
N PRO A 515 -4.86 -18.53 20.87
CA PRO A 515 -3.68 -17.92 21.50
C PRO A 515 -3.67 -16.38 21.56
N TYR A 516 -4.63 -15.69 20.96
CA TYR A 516 -4.72 -14.23 20.82
C TYR A 516 -5.15 -13.50 22.11
N THR A 517 -4.39 -13.68 23.18
CA THR A 517 -4.73 -13.17 24.52
C THR A 517 -3.98 -11.90 24.90
N ASN A 518 -2.96 -11.48 24.12
CA ASN A 518 -2.30 -10.20 24.32
C ASN A 518 -3.17 -9.11 23.68
N ILE A 519 -3.78 -8.25 24.49
CA ILE A 519 -4.65 -7.17 24.02
C ILE A 519 -3.86 -5.85 24.03
N ILE A 520 -3.87 -5.14 22.91
CA ILE A 520 -3.23 -3.84 22.73
C ILE A 520 -4.28 -2.85 22.22
N ILE A 521 -4.49 -1.76 22.95
CA ILE A 521 -5.39 -0.68 22.61
C ILE A 521 -4.62 0.39 21.85
N ASP A 522 -4.92 0.56 20.57
CA ASP A 522 -4.37 1.65 19.78
C ASP A 522 -5.33 2.85 19.84
N VAL A 523 -4.80 4.01 20.18
CA VAL A 523 -5.56 5.26 20.31
C VAL A 523 -5.30 6.13 19.08
N TYR A 524 -6.38 6.61 18.48
CA TYR A 524 -6.34 7.48 17.33
C TYR A 524 -7.16 8.75 17.57
N GLN A 525 -6.77 9.82 16.92
CA GLN A 525 -7.65 10.95 16.71
C GLN A 525 -8.69 10.58 15.66
N LEU A 526 -9.97 10.84 15.93
CA LEU A 526 -11.06 10.54 14.99
C LEU A 526 -10.88 11.31 13.69
N ASP A 527 -11.13 10.65 12.56
CA ASP A 527 -11.42 11.33 11.29
C ASP A 527 -12.83 11.93 11.30
N PRO A 528 -12.98 13.27 11.31
CA PRO A 528 -14.30 13.89 11.30
C PRO A 528 -15.03 13.69 9.96
N GLU A 529 -14.32 13.47 8.86
CA GLU A 529 -14.96 13.40 7.54
C GLU A 529 -15.71 12.08 7.36
N GLY A 530 -15.06 10.94 7.59
CA GLY A 530 -15.74 9.64 7.59
C GLY A 530 -16.84 9.55 8.66
N TRP A 531 -16.66 10.21 9.80
CA TRP A 531 -17.70 10.32 10.82
C TRP A 531 -18.94 11.08 10.33
N GLU A 532 -18.79 12.24 9.70
CA GLU A 532 -19.97 12.99 9.23
C GLU A 532 -20.58 12.39 7.96
N ASN A 533 -19.74 11.96 7.02
CA ASN A 533 -20.20 11.39 5.75
C ASN A 533 -20.89 10.03 5.94
N GLY A 534 -20.40 9.20 6.87
CA GLY A 534 -21.03 7.91 7.17
C GLY A 534 -22.47 8.02 7.66
N LYS A 535 -22.80 9.09 8.40
CA LYS A 535 -24.18 9.34 8.88
C LYS A 535 -25.18 9.52 7.75
N LEU A 536 -24.72 10.02 6.59
CA LEU A 536 -25.59 10.31 5.45
C LEU A 536 -26.17 9.05 4.81
N PHE A 537 -25.57 7.88 5.04
CA PHE A 537 -26.09 6.61 4.54
C PHE A 537 -27.30 6.08 5.34
N GLY A 538 -27.48 6.52 6.60
CA GLY A 538 -28.62 6.09 7.41
C GLY A 538 -28.71 4.58 7.64
N LEU A 539 -27.57 3.89 7.70
CA LEU A 539 -27.52 2.43 7.82
C LEU A 539 -28.06 1.97 9.19
N SER A 540 -28.97 1.00 9.18
CA SER A 540 -29.70 0.55 10.37
C SER A 540 -28.81 0.03 11.49
N GLU A 541 -27.68 -0.59 11.12
CA GLU A 541 -26.66 -1.17 11.99
C GLU A 541 -25.86 -0.09 12.75
N LEU A 542 -25.95 1.16 12.30
CA LEU A 542 -25.30 2.32 12.91
C LEU A 542 -26.26 3.22 13.68
N ILE A 543 -27.55 2.88 13.72
CA ILE A 543 -28.56 3.63 14.47
C ILE A 543 -28.57 3.14 15.92
N THR A 544 -28.30 4.06 16.85
CA THR A 544 -28.35 3.79 18.29
C THR A 544 -29.80 3.63 18.77
N PRO A 545 -30.05 3.02 19.95
CA PRO A 545 -31.40 2.83 20.48
C PRO A 545 -32.22 4.11 20.67
N ASP A 546 -31.57 5.27 20.84
CA ASP A 546 -32.19 6.60 20.91
C ASP A 546 -32.40 7.26 19.54
N GLY A 547 -32.08 6.57 18.44
CA GLY A 547 -32.37 6.98 17.07
C GLY A 547 -31.28 7.86 16.44
N VAL A 548 -30.10 7.97 17.04
CA VAL A 548 -28.97 8.72 16.49
C VAL A 548 -28.20 7.83 15.52
N THR A 549 -27.94 8.33 14.32
CA THR A 549 -27.09 7.63 13.35
C THR A 549 -25.62 7.94 13.64
N ASN A 550 -24.82 6.91 13.88
CA ASN A 550 -23.37 7.02 13.96
C ASN A 550 -22.74 7.08 12.55
N GLY A 551 -21.55 7.66 12.49
CA GLY A 551 -20.74 7.68 11.28
C GLY A 551 -19.86 6.44 11.10
N PHE A 552 -18.83 6.58 10.26
CA PHE A 552 -17.78 5.57 10.11
C PHE A 552 -16.57 5.94 10.98
N PRO A 553 -16.44 5.39 12.21
CA PRO A 553 -15.28 5.66 13.05
C PRO A 553 -14.00 5.13 12.41
N GLN A 554 -12.97 5.98 12.35
CA GLN A 554 -11.63 5.65 11.85
C GLN A 554 -10.61 6.66 12.37
N GLY A 555 -9.32 6.32 12.30
CA GLY A 555 -8.24 7.14 12.82
C GLY A 555 -7.54 8.01 11.76
N ARG A 556 -7.61 9.34 11.88
CA ARG A 556 -6.84 10.27 11.01
C ARG A 556 -5.41 10.49 11.46
N LYS A 557 -5.10 10.15 12.70
CA LYS A 557 -3.77 10.28 13.31
C LYS A 557 -3.64 9.24 14.40
N TYR A 558 -2.65 8.36 14.29
CA TYR A 558 -2.24 7.48 15.38
C TYR A 558 -1.64 8.30 16.52
N LEU A 559 -2.04 8.02 17.75
CA LEU A 559 -1.61 8.75 18.95
C LEU A 559 -0.70 7.91 19.85
N GLY A 560 -1.00 6.62 20.00
CA GLY A 560 -0.21 5.71 20.83
C GLY A 560 -0.86 4.35 21.03
N SER A 561 -0.10 3.39 21.54
CA SER A 561 -0.55 2.03 21.84
C SER A 561 -0.36 1.72 23.32
N PHE A 562 -1.31 1.02 23.91
CA PHE A 562 -1.30 0.63 25.32
C PHE A 562 -1.63 -0.84 25.47
N VAL A 563 -0.88 -1.57 26.28
CA VAL A 563 -1.20 -2.97 26.58
C VAL A 563 -2.28 -2.99 27.67
N ASP A 564 -3.35 -3.76 27.46
CA ASP A 564 -4.40 -4.02 28.46
C ASP A 564 -3.78 -4.65 29.72
N ASN A 565 -4.09 -4.14 30.90
CA ASN A 565 -3.40 -4.47 32.16
C ASN A 565 -1.89 -4.23 32.15
N GLY A 566 -1.41 -3.38 31.23
CA GLY A 566 -0.03 -2.92 31.16
C GLY A 566 0.26 -1.78 32.16
N PRO A 567 1.50 -1.27 32.19
CA PRO A 567 1.91 -0.24 33.18
C PRO A 567 1.13 1.08 33.09
N GLN A 568 0.58 1.40 31.92
CA GLN A 568 -0.20 2.62 31.67
C GLN A 568 -1.72 2.40 31.83
N ASP A 569 -2.14 1.18 32.14
CA ASP A 569 -3.52 0.81 32.41
C ASP A 569 -3.73 0.69 33.93
N SER A 570 -4.68 1.45 34.48
CA SER A 570 -4.99 1.35 35.92
C SER A 570 -6.18 0.45 36.24
N ASP A 571 -6.91 -0.04 35.23
CA ASP A 571 -7.94 -1.05 35.45
C ASP A 571 -7.29 -2.43 35.32
N PRO A 572 -7.32 -3.28 36.37
CA PRO A 572 -6.65 -4.58 36.34
C PRO A 572 -7.51 -5.71 35.74
N ALA A 573 -8.72 -5.39 35.27
CA ALA A 573 -9.62 -6.39 34.69
C ALA A 573 -9.39 -6.52 33.17
N VAL A 574 -9.00 -7.71 32.72
CA VAL A 574 -8.84 -8.02 31.28
C VAL A 574 -10.06 -7.58 30.47
N GLY A 575 -9.81 -6.82 29.41
CA GLY A 575 -10.85 -6.25 28.55
C GLY A 575 -11.53 -4.99 29.12
N LYS A 576 -10.99 -4.41 30.20
CA LYS A 576 -11.37 -3.10 30.72
C LYS A 576 -10.11 -2.29 30.92
N PHE A 577 -10.14 -1.05 30.45
CA PHE A 577 -8.97 -0.19 30.51
C PHE A 577 -9.29 1.18 31.08
N SER A 578 -8.29 1.73 31.74
CA SER A 578 -8.16 3.13 32.10
C SER A 578 -6.75 3.54 31.71
N LEU A 579 -6.61 4.25 30.58
CA LEU A 579 -5.32 4.56 29.97
C LEU A 579 -4.85 5.97 30.33
N ASP A 580 -3.54 6.14 30.57
CA ASP A 580 -2.93 7.46 30.77
C ASP A 580 -2.50 8.06 29.43
N LEU A 581 -3.18 9.13 29.02
CA LEU A 581 -2.89 9.87 27.79
C LEU A 581 -2.04 11.12 28.02
N SER A 582 -1.52 11.35 29.23
CA SER A 582 -0.83 12.60 29.59
C SER A 582 0.39 12.92 28.72
N GLY A 583 1.02 11.90 28.11
CA GLY A 583 2.16 12.04 27.21
C GLY A 583 1.81 12.20 25.73
N LEU A 584 0.53 12.19 25.35
CA LEU A 584 0.11 12.18 23.95
C LEU A 584 -0.34 13.57 23.46
N ASP A 585 0.02 13.91 22.22
CA ASP A 585 -0.57 15.04 21.51
C ASP A 585 -1.89 14.65 20.82
N LEU A 586 -2.97 14.74 21.59
CA LEU A 586 -4.32 14.37 21.14
C LEU A 586 -4.85 15.25 20.00
N GLY A 587 -4.32 16.47 19.86
CA GLY A 587 -4.86 17.49 18.97
C GLY A 587 -6.34 17.83 19.26
N PRO A 588 -7.00 18.57 18.36
CA PRO A 588 -8.41 18.94 18.54
C PRO A 588 -9.36 17.82 18.11
N GLY A 589 -10.38 17.56 18.93
CA GLY A 589 -11.51 16.69 18.59
C GLY A 589 -11.53 15.36 19.34
N PRO A 590 -12.51 14.50 19.03
CA PRO A 590 -12.70 13.22 19.71
C PRO A 590 -11.57 12.22 19.42
N VAL A 591 -11.45 11.23 20.30
CA VAL A 591 -10.59 10.06 20.12
C VAL A 591 -11.44 8.82 19.81
N THR A 592 -10.86 7.88 19.08
CA THR A 592 -11.39 6.53 18.84
C THR A 592 -10.27 5.53 19.07
N VAL A 593 -10.61 4.27 19.31
CA VAL A 593 -9.65 3.19 19.55
C VAL A 593 -9.98 1.94 18.75
N THR A 594 -8.95 1.14 18.48
CA THR A 594 -9.08 -0.28 18.13
C THR A 594 -8.52 -1.14 19.26
N ALA A 595 -9.02 -2.37 19.39
CA ALA A 595 -8.40 -3.40 20.21
C ALA A 595 -7.71 -4.42 19.30
N ASN A 596 -6.47 -4.76 19.63
CA ASN A 596 -5.62 -5.62 18.82
C ASN A 596 -5.28 -6.88 19.62
N TYR A 597 -5.58 -8.03 19.04
CA TYR A 597 -5.48 -9.34 19.67
C TYR A 597 -4.31 -10.08 19.07
N SER A 598 -3.24 -10.24 19.84
CA SER A 598 -2.00 -10.87 19.36
C SER A 598 -1.75 -12.21 20.02
N ALA A 599 -1.36 -13.19 19.20
CA ALA A 599 -0.87 -14.47 19.66
C ALA A 599 0.61 -14.44 20.06
N ASP A 600 1.28 -13.32 19.77
CA ASP A 600 2.70 -13.09 20.05
C ASP A 600 2.84 -11.92 21.04
N PRO A 601 3.97 -11.81 21.76
CA PRO A 601 4.22 -10.66 22.63
C PRO A 601 4.10 -9.32 21.87
N PRO A 602 3.64 -8.25 22.52
CA PRO A 602 3.68 -6.91 21.92
C PRO A 602 5.07 -6.57 21.40
N LYS A 603 5.15 -5.88 20.25
CA LYS A 603 6.39 -5.54 19.53
C LYS A 603 7.13 -6.69 18.87
N THR A 604 6.42 -7.78 18.55
CA THR A 604 7.00 -8.85 17.74
C THR A 604 6.90 -8.48 16.26
N HIS A 605 8.05 -8.45 15.57
CA HIS A 605 8.13 -8.29 14.12
C HIS A 605 7.26 -9.33 13.40
N ASN A 606 6.41 -8.89 12.47
CA ASN A 606 5.44 -9.71 11.77
C ASN A 606 4.54 -10.53 12.72
N GLY A 607 4.20 -9.95 13.87
CA GLY A 607 3.40 -10.59 14.91
C GLY A 607 2.01 -11.04 14.39
N ARG A 608 1.53 -12.17 14.90
CA ARG A 608 0.21 -12.71 14.55
C ARG A 608 -0.87 -11.93 15.31
N THR A 609 -1.15 -10.75 14.80
CA THR A 609 -2.08 -9.78 15.38
C THR A 609 -3.33 -9.66 14.50
N HIS A 610 -4.46 -9.48 15.16
CA HIS A 610 -5.75 -9.18 14.55
C HIS A 610 -6.31 -7.88 15.13
N THR A 611 -6.85 -7.00 14.29
CA THR A 611 -7.38 -5.70 14.71
C THR A 611 -8.90 -5.68 14.63
N SER A 612 -9.56 -5.31 15.74
CA SER A 612 -11.01 -5.06 15.76
C SER A 612 -11.38 -3.84 14.91
N ASN A 613 -12.66 -3.71 14.58
CA ASN A 613 -13.18 -2.42 14.12
C ASN A 613 -12.97 -1.29 15.15
N PHE A 614 -12.96 -0.05 14.66
CA PHE A 614 -12.85 1.15 15.49
C PHE A 614 -14.10 1.36 16.35
N SER A 615 -13.89 1.81 17.58
CA SER A 615 -14.95 2.24 18.50
C SER A 615 -15.62 3.53 18.07
N ASN A 616 -16.88 3.69 18.48
CA ASN A 616 -17.50 5.01 18.45
C ASN A 616 -16.66 6.01 19.27
N PRO A 617 -16.52 7.25 18.79
CA PRO A 617 -15.60 8.20 19.39
C PRO A 617 -16.07 8.70 20.75
N ALA A 618 -15.11 9.08 21.60
CA ALA A 618 -15.36 9.79 22.84
C ALA A 618 -14.65 11.15 22.84
N THR A 619 -15.34 12.16 23.36
CA THR A 619 -14.72 13.44 23.70
C THR A 619 -14.28 13.37 25.16
N LEU A 620 -13.00 13.68 25.42
CA LEU A 620 -12.50 13.72 26.79
C LEU A 620 -13.04 14.96 27.50
N ILE A 621 -13.58 14.76 28.70
CA ILE A 621 -13.93 15.87 29.59
C ILE A 621 -12.62 16.56 30.01
N PRO A 622 -12.51 17.91 29.87
CA PRO A 622 -11.34 18.64 30.31
C PRO A 622 -11.04 18.41 31.80
N GLY A 623 -9.86 17.88 32.12
CA GLY A 623 -9.42 17.64 33.51
C GLY A 623 -8.58 18.77 34.13
N GLY A 624 -8.32 19.86 33.39
CA GLY A 624 -7.47 20.98 33.83
C GLY A 624 -6.88 21.77 32.64
N ALA A 625 -6.06 22.78 32.88
CA ALA A 625 -5.51 23.63 31.80
C ALA A 625 -4.73 22.83 30.74
N ALA A 626 -3.99 21.80 31.15
CA ALA A 626 -3.28 20.89 30.24
C ALA A 626 -4.19 20.17 29.23
N SER A 627 -5.45 19.90 29.58
CA SER A 627 -6.40 19.19 28.71
C SER A 627 -6.87 19.99 27.50
N VAL A 628 -6.59 21.29 27.46
CA VAL A 628 -6.90 22.19 26.34
C VAL A 628 -5.64 22.76 25.68
N GLY A 629 -4.50 22.08 25.87
CA GLY A 629 -3.22 22.46 25.27
C GLY A 629 -2.52 23.64 25.95
N LEU A 630 -2.94 24.03 27.16
CA LEU A 630 -2.27 25.08 27.92
C LEU A 630 -1.18 24.47 28.81
N THR A 631 0.00 25.08 28.78
CA THR A 631 1.10 24.73 29.70
C THR A 631 1.09 25.70 30.89
N HIS A 632 1.16 25.17 32.11
CA HIS A 632 1.34 26.03 33.28
C HIS A 632 2.70 26.74 33.21
N ILE A 633 2.71 28.07 33.16
CA ILE A 633 3.95 28.89 33.18
C ILE A 633 4.67 28.73 34.53
N VAL A 634 3.90 28.58 35.61
CA VAL A 634 4.32 28.15 36.95
C VAL A 634 3.22 27.25 37.52
N PRO A 635 3.54 26.23 38.34
CA PRO A 635 2.52 25.45 39.05
C PRO A 635 1.56 26.37 39.81
N ASP A 636 0.26 26.05 39.81
CA ASP A 636 -0.73 26.83 40.53
C ASP A 636 -0.34 26.91 42.02
N MET A 637 -0.11 28.13 42.50
CA MET A 637 0.15 28.40 43.91
C MET A 637 -1.12 28.89 44.56
N LEU A 638 -1.64 28.12 45.51
CA LEU A 638 -2.68 28.59 46.40
C LEU A 638 -2.14 29.79 47.19
N LEU A 639 -2.80 30.94 47.01
CA LEU A 639 -2.60 32.14 47.82
C LEU A 639 -3.68 32.16 48.91
N TRP A 640 -3.26 32.26 50.16
CA TRP A 640 -4.18 32.40 51.29
C TRP A 640 -3.73 33.54 52.20
N TYR A 641 -4.70 34.13 52.91
CA TYR A 641 -4.43 35.23 53.83
C TYR A 641 -4.25 34.70 55.24
N ASN A 642 -3.08 34.91 55.82
CA ASN A 642 -2.83 34.61 57.22
C ASN A 642 -3.39 35.74 58.08
N GLY A 643 -4.59 35.56 58.63
CA GLY A 643 -5.27 36.48 59.55
C GLY A 643 -4.53 36.69 60.87
N ALA A 644 -3.75 35.71 61.35
CA ALA A 644 -2.94 35.87 62.55
C ALA A 644 -1.69 36.76 62.30
N GLY A 645 -1.14 36.69 61.09
CA GLY A 645 0.04 37.45 60.69
C GLY A 645 -0.25 38.75 59.94
N ASN A 646 -1.47 38.91 59.43
CA ASN A 646 -1.91 40.03 58.59
C ASN A 646 -1.10 40.21 57.29
N TYR A 647 -0.87 39.11 56.57
CA TYR A 647 -0.18 39.11 55.26
C TYR A 647 -0.68 37.99 54.33
N PHE A 648 -0.52 38.17 53.02
CA PHE A 648 -0.72 37.13 52.01
C PHE A 648 0.48 36.20 51.93
N THR A 649 0.24 34.89 51.89
CA THR A 649 1.28 33.88 51.70
C THR A 649 0.85 32.85 50.66
N ASN A 650 1.84 32.15 50.10
CA ASN A 650 1.68 30.99 49.24
C ASN A 650 2.03 29.69 50.01
N GLY A 651 1.53 28.55 49.55
CA GLY A 651 1.84 27.23 50.12
C GLY A 651 0.66 26.57 50.84
N PRO A 652 0.89 25.49 51.64
CA PRO A 652 -0.16 24.78 52.35
C PRO A 652 -1.00 25.73 53.20
N VAL A 653 -2.32 25.64 53.03
CA VAL A 653 -3.28 26.47 53.77
C VAL A 653 -3.26 26.06 55.24
N ASN A 654 -3.20 27.03 56.17
CA ASN A 654 -3.45 26.79 57.58
C ASN A 654 -4.87 27.29 57.91
N PRO A 655 -5.87 26.39 58.01
CA PRO A 655 -7.27 26.78 58.19
C PRO A 655 -7.49 27.59 59.48
N THR A 656 -6.73 27.30 60.54
CA THR A 656 -6.84 28.03 61.82
C THR A 656 -6.33 29.47 61.75
N ALA A 657 -5.49 29.79 60.78
CA ALA A 657 -4.94 31.12 60.58
C ALA A 657 -5.58 31.85 59.39
N GLN A 658 -6.46 31.21 58.63
CA GLN A 658 -7.10 31.78 57.45
C GLN A 658 -8.33 32.61 57.83
N LEU A 659 -8.52 33.76 57.20
CA LEU A 659 -9.75 34.52 57.37
C LEU A 659 -10.93 33.82 56.67
N ALA A 660 -12.11 33.92 57.27
CA ALA A 660 -13.35 33.45 56.66
C ALA A 660 -13.65 34.22 55.36
N ASN A 661 -14.33 33.56 54.42
CA ASN A 661 -14.78 34.15 53.16
C ASN A 661 -15.69 35.36 53.43
N HIS A 662 -15.46 36.48 52.73
CA HIS A 662 -16.18 37.74 52.93
C HIS A 662 -17.60 37.74 52.31
N GLN A 663 -18.05 36.62 51.74
CA GLN A 663 -19.39 36.40 51.16
C GLN A 663 -19.84 37.45 50.13
N ASN A 664 -18.89 38.11 49.45
CA ASN A 664 -19.15 38.97 48.31
C ASN A 664 -18.38 38.46 47.07
N TRP A 665 -19.12 38.21 45.99
CA TRP A 665 -18.62 37.55 44.79
C TRP A 665 -18.01 38.56 43.80
N GLU A 666 -16.96 39.27 44.20
CA GLU A 666 -16.19 40.08 43.25
C GLU A 666 -14.70 40.04 43.57
N PRO A 667 -13.87 39.28 42.82
CA PRO A 667 -12.45 39.60 42.77
C PRO A 667 -12.28 40.88 41.92
N ASN A 668 -11.76 41.95 42.53
CA ASN A 668 -11.35 43.14 41.79
C ASN A 668 -9.93 42.91 41.29
N ILE A 669 -9.71 42.90 39.97
CA ILE A 669 -8.35 43.01 39.42
C ILE A 669 -8.18 44.39 38.80
N SER A 670 -7.22 45.15 39.31
CA SER A 670 -6.85 46.45 38.76
C SER A 670 -5.35 46.47 38.49
N VAL A 671 -4.92 47.35 37.60
CA VAL A 671 -3.50 47.65 37.41
C VAL A 671 -3.14 48.83 38.30
N LEU A 672 -2.04 48.72 39.05
CA LEU A 672 -1.46 49.81 39.82
C LEU A 672 -0.15 50.21 39.11
N GLY A 673 -0.27 51.15 38.16
CA GLY A 673 0.82 51.55 37.29
C GLY A 673 1.15 50.49 36.22
N ASP A 674 2.38 50.51 35.72
CA ASP A 674 2.74 49.81 34.48
C ASP A 674 3.28 48.38 34.73
N THR A 675 3.52 48.02 35.99
CA THR A 675 4.23 46.79 36.36
C THR A 675 3.60 45.99 37.51
N THR A 676 2.44 46.42 38.03
CA THR A 676 1.85 45.78 39.22
C THR A 676 0.36 45.59 39.05
N PHE A 677 -0.11 44.38 39.33
CA PHE A 677 -1.54 44.08 39.48
C PHE A 677 -1.94 44.18 40.94
N LEU A 678 -3.04 44.87 41.20
CA LEU A 678 -3.79 44.79 42.44
C LEU A 678 -4.86 43.72 42.26
N ILE A 679 -4.79 42.64 43.04
CA ILE A 679 -5.81 41.60 43.07
C ILE A 679 -6.50 41.67 44.44
N GLY A 680 -7.76 42.12 44.44
CA GLY A 680 -8.66 42.00 45.58
C GLY A 680 -9.17 40.57 45.66
N VAL A 681 -8.83 39.87 46.74
CA VAL A 681 -9.31 38.50 47.00
C VAL A 681 -10.36 38.54 48.10
N ASN A 682 -11.57 38.07 47.77
CA ASN A 682 -12.70 38.00 48.70
C ASN A 682 -13.11 36.54 48.99
N THR A 683 -12.56 35.59 48.24
CA THR A 683 -12.73 34.15 48.38
C THR A 683 -11.36 33.54 48.62
N PHE A 684 -11.22 32.72 49.67
CA PHE A 684 -9.96 32.05 49.99
C PHE A 684 -10.12 30.55 49.80
N ALA A 685 -9.02 29.85 49.55
CA ALA A 685 -9.02 28.40 49.32
C ALA A 685 -9.66 27.65 50.50
N ASP A 686 -10.68 26.86 50.20
CA ASP A 686 -11.32 25.93 51.14
C ASP A 686 -10.48 24.64 51.20
N ASP A 687 -10.22 24.14 52.40
CA ASP A 687 -9.50 22.87 52.59
C ASP A 687 -10.43 21.64 52.44
N GLY A 688 -11.71 21.87 52.17
CA GLY A 688 -12.71 20.85 51.93
C GLY A 688 -13.32 20.27 53.21
N SER A 689 -13.30 21.00 54.33
CA SER A 689 -13.88 20.59 55.61
C SER A 689 -15.19 21.27 55.99
#